data_AF-A0A2V8U241-F1
#
_entry.id   AF-A0A2V8U241-F1
#
_cell.length_a   1.000
_cell.length_b   1.000
_cell.length_c   1.000
_cell.angle_alpha   90.00
_cell.angle_beta   90.00
_cell.angle_gamma   90.00
#
_symmetry.space_group_name_H-M   'P 1'
#
loop_
_entity.id
_entity.type
_entity.pdbx_description
1 polymer ?
#
loop_
_entity_poly.entity_id
_entity_poly.type
_entity_poly.pdbx_seq_one_letter_code
_entity_poly.pdbx_strand_id
1 'polypeptide(L)'
;GKGLYLVEAVRGDQRAYTVVLITDLIVVSKTSPGRILAATVDRQTGAPVPGGAVFFWSDKKEVARATADDQGLADARLSARRPENTLVLAKRDDDFAVDSLNSWSLSSDPDRYFVGYVYTDRPVYRPGHAIHFKGILRTQAGARYRLPEHREIYVEIHDPDNNPVYRNALKLSELGTVDDDYTLSGSAALGYYSIEIRAGDSKVEGGFHVEEYKKPEYLVSVTPDARRVLQGDAIRATIEAHYYFGEPVPGAKVTWVVHRSRYWSYALYGEEEEEFEGGGDEEGGEGDEGDYGAGEQVGEQSGRLDAQGRLVITVPTAVARDKHDMLYRIEARVTDESNREIAGFASTLATYGSFLVTVRADRYLYGPGETAAFLIRARDYDGKPVSTKVRLMLSTWTWYNRPARSIGTFDAETDAQGEAKVEAPFPEGGSYLAKVVATTPERRDVEDETYVWVAGESSAWISGRESERIQIVPDRPKYRAGETAHVLIITGVPDSHVLVTTEGRELHTHRMIALQGPTVTVDVPILPEYAPNVYVAAVFVRGNRIHQGAKAIKVPPVEQQLTVEIEPSRDTFRPGDAGVFTVSARDFQGKPLAADLSLGVVDEAIYAVQPEMNPDIVSFFYGRGPNRVETDSSFSYYFHGASGKKAMRLTSLRPGSALAALKPQTLVEPRVRKAFPDTALWLAHLTTGPDGRATAKLSFPDSLTTWRATVRGVTRDTQVGNAVRKVVVRKDLILRLVTPRFFTKGDEVTVSAVVHNYLASEKTARVSLQAQGLEMVEGETRDVVLPSRGEARLDWRVRAPAVREVTILGKALTDEESDAMELALPVRPFGVTMTIARSGSVAAADGAASADLEFPGGIDPDSRSLEVQFTPSVAGTIFGALDYLTSFPYGCTEQTMSSFLPNVVVARALKDLGVTSNVDRAALQVKIDKGLQRLYDYQHEDGGWGWWQTDDSHAFMTAYVLSGLSQARAAAVEVRPEAVQRARDWLKTQFDRSERVLPDLRAYMALALTEAGLRDAKVLDAVWSERTRLSPYGVALAGLALLAAGDTRAEDAAALLEAGAVIEVGEAHWQVDRNDLMEFEGDTSAEATAYAVKLLTRLRPASPLLPKAALWLVNHRDQGDYWCSTEQTAMVIFGLTDYLKASGELKPDFH
;
A
#
# COMPACT_ATOMS: atom_id res chain seq x y z
N GLY A 1 -7.16 -56.25 20.92
CA GLY A 1 -6.30 -56.00 22.10
C GLY A 1 -5.89 -54.54 22.08
N LYS A 2 -4.88 -54.17 22.85
CA LYS A 2 -4.19 -52.89 22.62
C LYS A 2 -3.29 -52.99 21.38
N GLY A 3 -2.94 -51.85 20.78
CA GLY A 3 -2.09 -51.76 19.60
C GLY A 3 -2.75 -51.09 18.39
N LEU A 4 -2.00 -51.03 17.28
CA LEU A 4 -2.38 -50.36 16.04
C LEU A 4 -3.01 -51.34 15.04
N TYR A 5 -4.11 -50.92 14.42
CA TYR A 5 -4.89 -51.70 13.47
C TYR A 5 -5.08 -50.93 12.15
N LEU A 6 -4.89 -51.60 11.02
CA LEU A 6 -5.34 -51.11 9.72
C LEU A 6 -6.76 -51.63 9.47
N VAL A 7 -7.71 -50.73 9.23
CA VAL A 7 -9.10 -51.05 8.89
C VAL A 7 -9.30 -50.80 7.41
N GLU A 8 -9.62 -51.86 6.67
CA GLU A 8 -10.04 -51.81 5.27
C GLU A 8 -11.57 -51.87 5.19
N ALA A 9 -12.16 -50.90 4.48
CA ALA A 9 -13.57 -50.92 4.11
C ALA A 9 -13.70 -51.15 2.59
N VAL A 10 -14.47 -52.16 2.18
CA VAL A 10 -14.62 -52.58 0.79
C VAL A 10 -16.08 -52.48 0.35
N ARG A 11 -16.33 -51.86 -0.81
CA ARG A 11 -17.64 -51.80 -1.45
C ARG A 11 -17.50 -52.03 -2.96
N GLY A 12 -17.57 -53.30 -3.38
CA GLY A 12 -17.30 -53.68 -4.76
C GLY A 12 -15.79 -53.66 -5.04
N ASP A 13 -15.37 -52.87 -6.02
CA ASP A 13 -13.97 -52.57 -6.34
C ASP A 13 -13.38 -51.45 -5.45
N GLN A 14 -14.24 -50.57 -4.92
CA GLN A 14 -13.83 -49.45 -4.07
C GLN A 14 -13.29 -49.95 -2.72
N ARG A 15 -12.07 -49.49 -2.37
CA ARG A 15 -11.41 -49.72 -1.09
C ARG A 15 -11.09 -48.40 -0.43
N ALA A 16 -11.40 -48.27 0.86
CA ALA A 16 -10.92 -47.20 1.72
C ALA A 16 -10.14 -47.80 2.89
N TYR A 17 -9.06 -47.14 3.30
CA TYR A 17 -8.23 -47.55 4.42
C TYR A 17 -8.23 -46.47 5.49
N THR A 18 -8.29 -46.88 6.76
CA THR A 18 -8.02 -46.00 7.91
C THR A 18 -7.25 -46.75 8.98
N VAL A 19 -6.65 -46.03 9.92
CA VAL A 19 -5.82 -46.58 10.99
C VAL A 19 -6.49 -46.31 12.33
N VAL A 20 -6.53 -47.33 13.20
CA VAL A 20 -7.14 -47.26 14.53
C VAL A 20 -6.11 -47.70 15.57
N LEU A 21 -5.81 -46.82 16.53
CA LEU A 21 -4.98 -47.13 17.68
C LEU A 21 -5.88 -47.45 18.88
N ILE A 22 -5.68 -48.62 19.50
CA ILE A 22 -6.36 -49.01 20.74
C ILE A 22 -5.34 -48.93 21.87
N THR A 23 -5.50 -47.94 22.74
CA THR A 23 -4.63 -47.64 23.88
C THR A 23 -5.48 -47.15 25.06
N ASP A 24 -4.96 -47.22 26.30
CA ASP A 24 -5.52 -46.46 27.43
C ASP A 24 -4.71 -45.20 27.79
N LEU A 25 -3.58 -44.99 27.12
CA LEU A 25 -2.76 -43.80 27.25
C LEU A 25 -3.26 -42.68 26.33
N ILE A 26 -2.96 -41.46 26.72
CA ILE A 26 -2.88 -40.30 25.83
C ILE A 26 -1.62 -39.51 26.17
N VAL A 27 -1.01 -38.92 25.16
CA VAL A 27 -0.01 -37.87 25.35
C VAL A 27 -0.60 -36.53 24.90
N VAL A 28 -0.43 -35.51 25.73
CA VAL A 28 -0.76 -34.10 25.44
C VAL A 28 0.55 -33.35 25.35
N SER A 29 0.80 -32.65 24.24
CA SER A 29 2.07 -31.99 23.98
C SER A 29 1.93 -30.48 23.98
N LYS A 30 2.83 -29.79 24.70
CA LYS A 30 3.04 -28.34 24.64
C LYS A 30 4.27 -28.07 23.78
N THR A 31 4.08 -27.45 22.62
CA THR A 31 5.11 -27.22 21.62
C THR A 31 5.51 -25.75 21.56
N SER A 32 6.82 -25.47 21.50
CA SER A 32 7.36 -24.10 21.49
C SER A 32 8.75 -24.09 20.82
N PRO A 33 9.33 -22.92 20.46
CA PRO A 33 10.55 -22.86 19.67
C PRO A 33 11.71 -23.69 20.25
N GLY A 34 12.05 -24.80 19.59
CA GLY A 34 13.10 -25.74 20.04
C GLY A 34 12.79 -26.58 21.30
N ARG A 35 11.55 -26.61 21.81
CA ARG A 35 11.17 -27.36 23.03
C ARG A 35 9.79 -28.01 22.93
N ILE A 36 9.72 -29.28 23.32
CA ILE A 36 8.48 -30.06 23.48
C ILE A 36 8.37 -30.52 24.94
N LEU A 37 7.26 -30.22 25.59
CA LEU A 37 6.86 -30.87 26.84
C LEU A 37 5.71 -31.83 26.54
N ALA A 38 5.88 -33.11 26.85
CA ALA A 38 4.87 -34.15 26.66
C ALA A 38 4.34 -34.65 28.01
N ALA A 39 3.02 -34.63 28.21
CA ALA A 39 2.34 -35.14 29.40
C ALA A 39 1.60 -36.44 29.07
N THR A 40 2.04 -37.56 29.66
CA THR A 40 1.43 -38.89 29.47
C THR A 40 0.44 -39.17 30.60
N VAL A 41 -0.84 -39.31 30.26
CA VAL A 41 -1.92 -39.54 31.22
C VAL A 41 -2.86 -40.66 30.77
N ASP A 42 -3.63 -41.23 31.70
CA ASP A 42 -4.71 -42.17 31.41
C ASP A 42 -5.92 -41.44 30.77
N ARG A 43 -6.43 -41.96 29.65
CA ARG A 43 -7.45 -41.29 28.83
C ARG A 43 -8.84 -41.20 29.46
N GLN A 44 -9.13 -41.98 30.51
CA GLN A 44 -10.43 -41.99 31.19
C GLN A 44 -10.45 -41.04 32.38
N THR A 45 -9.41 -41.10 33.22
CA THR A 45 -9.29 -40.41 34.49
C THR A 45 -8.51 -39.10 34.38
N GLY A 46 -7.58 -38.99 33.44
CA GLY A 46 -6.58 -37.93 33.38
C GLY A 46 -5.38 -38.14 34.31
N ALA A 47 -5.30 -39.27 35.04
CA ALA A 47 -4.22 -39.52 35.99
C ALA A 47 -2.84 -39.66 35.29
N PRO A 48 -1.76 -39.04 35.81
CA PRO A 48 -0.40 -39.23 35.33
C PRO A 48 0.05 -40.69 35.22
N VAL A 49 0.81 -40.99 34.16
CA VAL A 49 1.40 -42.33 33.93
C VAL A 49 2.94 -42.25 34.06
N PRO A 50 3.48 -42.42 35.28
CA PRO A 50 4.90 -42.20 35.55
C PRO A 50 5.78 -43.35 35.05
N GLY A 51 7.01 -43.04 34.64
CA GLY A 51 8.00 -44.02 34.19
C GLY A 51 7.71 -44.64 32.82
N GLY A 52 6.86 -44.03 31.99
CA GLY A 52 6.77 -44.35 30.57
C GLY A 52 7.98 -43.83 29.80
N ALA A 53 8.37 -44.50 28.72
CA ALA A 53 9.42 -44.01 27.83
C ALA A 53 8.79 -43.10 26.77
N VAL A 54 9.29 -41.87 26.62
CA VAL A 54 8.81 -40.88 25.65
C VAL A 54 9.90 -40.62 24.62
N PHE A 55 9.58 -40.86 23.36
CA PHE A 55 10.48 -40.75 22.22
C PHE A 55 10.03 -39.58 21.34
N PHE A 56 10.95 -38.66 21.04
CA PHE A 56 10.71 -37.50 20.20
C PHE A 56 11.41 -37.74 18.86
N TRP A 57 10.64 -37.72 17.78
CA TRP A 57 11.11 -38.03 16.44
C TRP A 57 10.86 -36.86 15.49
N SER A 58 11.74 -36.64 14.53
CA SER A 58 11.60 -35.69 13.42
C SER A 58 12.26 -36.30 12.19
N ASP A 59 11.67 -36.08 11.00
CA ASP A 59 12.11 -36.68 9.72
C ASP A 59 12.48 -38.17 9.80
N LYS A 60 11.62 -38.94 10.49
CA LYS A 60 11.72 -40.40 10.69
C LYS A 60 12.96 -40.86 11.46
N LYS A 61 13.60 -39.97 12.22
CA LYS A 61 14.70 -40.26 13.14
C LYS A 61 14.30 -39.91 14.57
N GLU A 62 14.69 -40.75 15.53
CA GLU A 62 14.67 -40.37 16.94
C GLU A 62 15.68 -39.24 17.18
N VAL A 63 15.21 -38.08 17.66
CA VAL A 63 16.02 -36.87 17.91
C VAL A 63 16.22 -36.59 19.39
N ALA A 64 15.30 -37.06 20.25
CA ALA A 64 15.47 -37.07 21.70
C ALA A 64 14.66 -38.20 22.34
N ARG A 65 14.99 -38.54 23.59
CA ARG A 65 14.27 -39.51 24.42
C ARG A 65 14.29 -39.06 25.87
N ALA A 66 13.17 -39.21 26.56
CA ALA A 66 13.04 -38.96 27.99
C ALA A 66 12.25 -40.10 28.65
N THR A 67 12.18 -40.08 29.98
CA THR A 67 11.29 -40.92 30.78
C THR A 67 10.29 -39.99 31.47
N ALA A 68 9.01 -40.34 31.47
CA ALA A 68 7.98 -39.59 32.16
C ALA A 68 8.25 -39.59 33.68
N ASP A 69 8.23 -38.42 34.30
CA ASP A 69 8.46 -38.23 35.73
C ASP A 69 7.25 -38.68 36.59
N ASP A 70 7.25 -38.35 37.89
CA ASP A 70 6.15 -38.65 38.81
C ASP A 70 4.86 -37.86 38.52
N GLN A 71 4.95 -36.77 37.74
CA GLN A 71 3.83 -36.02 37.18
C GLN A 71 3.42 -36.49 35.78
N GLY A 72 4.06 -37.53 35.24
CA GLY A 72 3.83 -38.05 33.88
C GLY A 72 4.44 -37.18 32.78
N LEU A 73 5.29 -36.22 33.13
CA LEU A 73 5.86 -35.22 32.22
C LEU A 73 7.22 -35.63 31.65
N ALA A 74 7.46 -35.26 30.41
CA ALA A 74 8.71 -35.48 29.68
C ALA A 74 9.08 -34.22 28.87
N ASP A 75 10.11 -33.50 29.28
CA ASP A 75 10.60 -32.27 28.64
C ASP A 75 11.81 -32.57 27.76
N ALA A 76 11.77 -32.14 26.49
CA ALA A 76 12.83 -32.34 25.51
C ALA A 76 13.12 -31.05 24.74
N ARG A 77 14.42 -30.74 24.59
CA ARG A 77 14.92 -29.67 23.72
C ARG A 77 15.46 -30.26 22.42
N LEU A 78 15.04 -29.69 21.29
CA LEU A 78 15.47 -30.11 19.96
C LEU A 78 16.64 -29.24 19.48
N SER A 79 17.62 -29.88 18.83
CA SER A 79 18.80 -29.20 18.26
C SER A 79 18.61 -28.69 16.84
N ALA A 80 17.51 -29.07 16.17
CA ALA A 80 17.18 -28.64 14.82
C ALA A 80 16.46 -27.28 14.82
N ARG A 81 16.93 -26.30 14.03
CA ARG A 81 16.32 -24.95 13.95
C ARG A 81 14.90 -24.93 13.37
N ARG A 82 14.58 -25.89 12.50
CA ARG A 82 13.27 -26.10 11.87
C ARG A 82 13.03 -27.61 11.74
N PRO A 83 12.43 -28.29 12.74
CA PRO A 83 12.18 -29.72 12.69
C PRO A 83 10.90 -30.03 11.91
N GLU A 84 10.99 -30.84 10.86
CA GLU A 84 9.83 -31.29 10.07
C GLU A 84 9.39 -32.70 10.46
N ASN A 85 8.15 -33.05 10.12
CA ASN A 85 7.54 -34.36 10.35
C ASN A 85 7.69 -34.86 11.80
N THR A 86 7.43 -33.96 12.76
CA THR A 86 7.72 -34.19 14.18
C THR A 86 6.59 -34.97 14.87
N LEU A 87 6.96 -36.01 15.63
CA LEU A 87 6.00 -36.85 16.37
C LEU A 87 6.53 -37.25 17.76
N VAL A 88 5.62 -37.47 18.68
CA VAL A 88 5.88 -37.92 20.06
C VAL A 88 5.25 -39.29 20.26
N LEU A 89 6.05 -40.28 20.61
CA LEU A 89 5.61 -41.62 20.99
C LEU A 89 5.78 -41.77 22.50
N ALA A 90 4.69 -41.91 23.24
CA ALA A 90 4.71 -42.27 24.66
C ALA A 90 4.38 -43.75 24.80
N LYS A 91 5.27 -44.54 25.43
CA LYS A 91 5.10 -45.99 25.59
C LYS A 91 5.26 -46.42 27.05
N ARG A 92 4.33 -47.26 27.53
CA ARG A 92 4.42 -47.95 28.82
C ARG A 92 4.08 -49.43 28.65
N ASP A 93 5.05 -50.29 28.99
CA ASP A 93 4.95 -51.74 28.84
C ASP A 93 4.60 -52.14 27.38
N ASP A 94 3.43 -52.70 27.09
CA ASP A 94 2.96 -52.97 25.71
C ASP A 94 1.97 -51.92 25.17
N ASP A 95 1.61 -50.91 25.96
CA ASP A 95 0.68 -49.84 25.57
C ASP A 95 1.43 -48.58 25.08
N PHE A 96 0.86 -47.86 24.10
CA PHE A 96 1.46 -46.65 23.57
C PHE A 96 0.44 -45.67 22.95
N ALA A 97 0.75 -44.38 23.07
CA ALA A 97 0.09 -43.26 22.41
C ALA A 97 1.05 -42.57 21.44
N VAL A 98 0.53 -42.02 20.34
CA VAL A 98 1.31 -41.27 19.34
C VAL A 98 0.62 -39.94 19.03
N ASP A 99 1.37 -38.85 19.17
CA ASP A 99 0.93 -37.49 18.86
C ASP A 99 1.77 -36.91 17.72
N SER A 100 1.13 -36.13 16.84
CA SER A 100 1.69 -35.64 15.58
C SER A 100 1.67 -34.12 15.58
N LEU A 101 2.85 -33.52 15.79
CA LEU A 101 2.98 -32.12 16.16
C LEU A 101 2.99 -31.19 14.95
N ASN A 102 2.40 -30.01 15.11
CA ASN A 102 2.61 -28.91 14.17
C ASN A 102 4.08 -28.43 14.23
N SER A 103 4.73 -28.29 13.08
CA SER A 103 6.13 -27.82 12.99
C SER A 103 6.28 -26.30 13.09
N TRP A 104 5.17 -25.54 12.97
CA TRP A 104 5.22 -24.08 12.93
C TRP A 104 5.67 -23.44 14.25
N SER A 105 5.19 -23.96 15.39
CA SER A 105 5.54 -23.53 16.75
C SER A 105 6.98 -23.91 17.15
N LEU A 106 7.49 -25.04 16.64
CA LEU A 106 8.82 -25.57 16.95
C LEU A 106 9.97 -24.81 16.29
N SER A 107 9.69 -23.99 15.27
CA SER A 107 10.66 -23.19 14.52
C SER A 107 11.38 -22.17 15.42
N SER A 108 12.67 -22.41 15.68
CA SER A 108 13.53 -21.59 16.56
C SER A 108 14.45 -20.64 15.78
N ASP A 109 13.95 -20.12 14.67
CA ASP A 109 14.72 -19.31 13.71
C ASP A 109 14.96 -17.88 14.24
N PRO A 110 16.23 -17.47 14.50
CA PRO A 110 16.53 -16.16 15.08
C PRO A 110 16.45 -15.01 14.05
N ASP A 111 16.55 -15.33 12.77
CA ASP A 111 16.64 -14.36 11.66
C ASP A 111 15.24 -14.01 11.13
N ARG A 112 14.25 -14.84 11.48
CA ARG A 112 12.80 -14.70 11.26
C ARG A 112 12.14 -13.54 12.02
N TYR A 113 12.90 -12.79 12.84
CA TYR A 113 12.40 -11.64 13.60
C TYR A 113 13.28 -10.38 13.44
N PHE A 114 13.74 -10.12 12.22
CA PHE A 114 14.16 -8.77 11.85
C PHE A 114 12.92 -7.86 11.84
N VAL A 115 13.00 -6.73 12.55
CA VAL A 115 11.89 -5.81 12.81
C VAL A 115 12.35 -4.39 12.50
N GLY A 116 11.60 -3.70 11.65
CA GLY A 116 11.97 -2.40 11.13
C GLY A 116 10.81 -1.43 11.20
N TYR A 117 10.95 -0.35 11.96
CA TYR A 117 10.04 0.78 11.91
C TYR A 117 10.54 1.73 10.83
N VAL A 118 10.01 1.60 9.62
CA VAL A 118 10.39 2.36 8.42
C VAL A 118 9.33 3.41 8.12
N TYR A 119 9.73 4.68 8.05
CA TYR A 119 8.85 5.83 7.92
C TYR A 119 9.52 6.96 7.13
N THR A 120 8.72 7.93 6.72
CA THR A 120 9.14 9.12 5.98
C THR A 120 8.92 10.42 6.79
N ASP A 121 9.36 11.57 6.26
CA ASP A 121 9.04 12.87 6.86
C ASP A 121 7.53 13.16 6.84
N ARG A 122 6.83 12.70 5.79
CA ARG A 122 5.38 12.87 5.58
C ARG A 122 4.79 11.70 4.76
N PRO A 123 3.48 11.43 4.88
CA PRO A 123 2.88 10.25 4.24
C PRO A 123 2.60 10.41 2.74
N VAL A 124 2.63 11.63 2.18
CA VAL A 124 2.32 11.86 0.75
C VAL A 124 3.19 12.95 0.09
N TYR A 125 3.54 12.70 -1.17
CA TYR A 125 4.42 13.49 -2.03
C TYR A 125 3.79 13.75 -3.41
N ARG A 126 4.45 14.57 -4.23
CA ARG A 126 4.12 14.82 -5.65
C ARG A 126 5.33 14.40 -6.51
N PRO A 127 5.15 14.06 -7.79
CA PRO A 127 6.26 13.90 -8.73
C PRO A 127 7.24 15.09 -8.66
N GLY A 128 8.54 14.81 -8.72
CA GLY A 128 9.60 15.82 -8.54
C GLY A 128 9.93 16.21 -7.08
N HIS A 129 9.23 15.69 -6.06
CA HIS A 129 9.62 15.90 -4.66
C HIS A 129 10.83 15.06 -4.25
N ALA A 130 11.61 15.59 -3.29
CA ALA A 130 12.47 14.77 -2.44
C ALA A 130 11.61 13.99 -1.44
N ILE A 131 11.89 12.69 -1.34
CA ILE A 131 11.48 11.75 -0.30
C ILE A 131 12.60 11.73 0.74
N HIS A 132 12.24 11.89 2.00
CA HIS A 132 13.15 11.76 3.13
C HIS A 132 12.68 10.57 3.98
N PHE A 133 13.50 9.53 4.14
CA PHE A 133 13.11 8.32 4.88
C PHE A 133 14.07 7.94 6.01
N LYS A 134 13.55 7.22 7.00
CA LYS A 134 14.35 6.62 8.08
C LYS A 134 13.78 5.25 8.51
N GLY A 135 14.68 4.27 8.67
CA GLY A 135 14.41 2.97 9.24
C GLY A 135 15.06 2.82 10.62
N ILE A 136 14.31 2.28 11.59
CA ILE A 136 14.81 1.84 12.91
C ILE A 136 14.79 0.32 12.93
N LEU A 137 15.96 -0.32 12.84
CA LEU A 137 16.12 -1.75 12.60
C LEU A 137 16.56 -2.48 13.88
N ARG A 138 15.93 -3.62 14.18
CA ARG A 138 16.21 -4.48 15.32
C ARG A 138 16.09 -5.94 14.95
N THR A 139 16.77 -6.80 15.70
CA THR A 139 16.45 -8.24 15.75
C THR A 139 15.72 -8.50 17.07
N GLN A 140 14.59 -9.19 17.05
CA GLN A 140 13.88 -9.58 18.27
C GLN A 140 14.62 -10.72 18.99
N ALA A 141 14.64 -10.68 20.32
CA ALA A 141 15.26 -11.67 21.18
C ALA A 141 14.33 -11.92 22.38
N GLY A 142 13.41 -12.88 22.23
CA GLY A 142 12.32 -13.12 23.18
C GLY A 142 11.38 -11.91 23.26
N ALA A 143 11.23 -11.35 24.45
CA ALA A 143 10.47 -10.12 24.72
C ALA A 143 11.27 -8.81 24.52
N ARG A 144 12.58 -8.91 24.22
CA ARG A 144 13.48 -7.76 24.06
C ARG A 144 13.96 -7.62 22.61
N TYR A 145 14.67 -6.52 22.34
CA TYR A 145 15.26 -6.23 21.03
C TYR A 145 16.77 -6.05 21.17
N ARG A 146 17.51 -6.54 20.18
CA ARG A 146 18.95 -6.34 20.02
C ARG A 146 19.24 -5.61 18.72
N LEU A 147 20.40 -4.98 18.64
CA LEU A 147 20.90 -4.40 17.40
C LEU A 147 21.16 -5.54 16.37
N PRO A 148 20.90 -5.31 15.06
CA PRO A 148 21.23 -6.28 14.02
C PRO A 148 22.73 -6.60 13.96
N GLU A 149 23.05 -7.84 13.59
CA GLU A 149 24.44 -8.28 13.40
C GLU A 149 25.02 -7.77 12.07
N HIS A 150 24.22 -7.81 11.01
CA HIS A 150 24.56 -7.19 9.73
C HIS A 150 24.54 -5.65 9.84
N ARG A 151 25.69 -5.04 9.55
CA ARG A 151 25.88 -3.56 9.59
C ARG A 151 25.84 -2.90 8.22
N GLU A 152 26.00 -3.67 7.16
CA GLU A 152 25.72 -3.22 5.81
C GLU A 152 24.30 -3.69 5.48
N ILE A 153 23.46 -2.75 5.06
CA ILE A 153 22.05 -2.95 4.77
C ILE A 153 21.77 -2.39 3.38
N TYR A 154 20.77 -2.92 2.69
CA TYR A 154 20.49 -2.58 1.31
C TYR A 154 19.03 -2.17 1.18
N VAL A 155 18.79 -0.98 0.63
CA VAL A 155 17.46 -0.38 0.52
C VAL A 155 17.05 -0.34 -0.94
N GLU A 156 15.85 -0.84 -1.24
CA GLU A 156 15.15 -0.57 -2.48
C GLU A 156 13.91 0.28 -2.18
N ILE A 157 13.54 1.19 -3.08
CA ILE A 157 12.20 1.80 -3.10
C ILE A 157 11.53 1.34 -4.39
N HIS A 158 10.32 0.81 -4.27
CA HIS A 158 9.51 0.36 -5.39
C HIS A 158 8.33 1.31 -5.64
N ASP A 159 7.96 1.47 -6.91
CA ASP A 159 6.73 2.16 -7.33
C ASP A 159 5.48 1.27 -7.16
N PRO A 160 4.26 1.74 -7.48
CA PRO A 160 3.02 0.97 -7.32
C PRO A 160 2.97 -0.32 -8.15
N ASP A 161 3.68 -0.35 -9.27
CA ASP A 161 3.82 -1.52 -10.15
C ASP A 161 4.98 -2.44 -9.70
N ASN A 162 5.54 -2.18 -8.52
CA ASN A 162 6.64 -2.89 -7.86
C ASN A 162 8.02 -2.75 -8.57
N ASN A 163 8.20 -1.78 -9.47
CA ASN A 163 9.49 -1.53 -10.13
C ASN A 163 10.45 -0.77 -9.18
N PRO A 164 11.73 -1.16 -9.09
CA PRO A 164 12.69 -0.52 -8.19
C PRO A 164 13.17 0.84 -8.74
N VAL A 165 12.66 1.94 -8.19
CA VAL A 165 12.96 3.32 -8.60
C VAL A 165 14.19 3.93 -7.89
N TYR A 166 14.62 3.33 -6.78
CA TYR A 166 15.85 3.67 -6.05
C TYR A 166 16.45 2.39 -5.45
N ARG A 167 17.79 2.31 -5.42
CA ARG A 167 18.57 1.21 -4.86
C ARG A 167 19.87 1.73 -4.26
N ASN A 168 20.15 1.49 -2.97
CA ASN A 168 21.41 1.90 -2.34
C ASN A 168 21.89 0.92 -1.25
N ALA A 169 23.21 0.83 -1.07
CA ALA A 169 23.85 0.05 -0.01
C ALA A 169 24.37 0.98 1.10
N LEU A 170 23.69 0.95 2.24
CA LEU A 170 23.88 1.87 3.36
C LEU A 170 24.53 1.17 4.56
N LYS A 171 25.02 1.97 5.52
CA LYS A 171 25.63 1.46 6.75
C LYS A 171 24.79 1.82 7.97
N LEU A 172 24.41 0.80 8.72
CA LEU A 172 23.54 0.91 9.88
C LEU A 172 24.27 1.59 11.04
N SER A 173 23.69 2.69 11.55
CA SER A 173 24.24 3.48 12.67
C SER A 173 24.54 2.62 13.91
N GLU A 174 25.38 3.11 14.82
CA GLU A 174 25.64 2.41 16.09
C GLU A 174 24.37 2.07 16.88
N LEU A 175 23.32 2.88 16.73
CA LEU A 175 22.02 2.75 17.39
C LEU A 175 20.98 1.97 16.57
N GLY A 176 21.39 1.33 15.47
CA GLY A 176 20.54 0.47 14.65
C GLY A 176 19.53 1.27 13.84
N THR A 177 19.94 2.40 13.27
CA THR A 177 19.10 3.30 12.48
C THR A 177 19.77 3.65 11.15
N VAL A 178 18.99 3.95 10.12
CA VAL A 178 19.48 4.27 8.77
C VAL A 178 18.51 5.17 8.03
N ASP A 179 19.02 6.03 7.16
CA ASP A 179 18.33 7.09 6.44
C ASP A 179 19.03 7.36 5.10
N ASP A 180 18.28 7.87 4.12
CA ASP A 180 18.80 8.51 2.90
C ASP A 180 17.69 9.39 2.27
N ASP A 181 18.07 10.18 1.25
CA ASP A 181 17.17 11.05 0.50
C ASP A 181 17.03 10.56 -0.96
N TYR A 182 15.81 10.55 -1.50
CA TYR A 182 15.53 10.17 -2.89
C TYR A 182 14.62 11.17 -3.60
N THR A 183 15.03 11.72 -4.74
CA THR A 183 14.20 12.65 -5.53
C THR A 183 13.41 11.90 -6.60
N LEU A 184 12.08 11.95 -6.51
CA LEU A 184 11.17 11.41 -7.52
C LEU A 184 11.40 12.05 -8.90
N SER A 185 11.17 11.28 -9.97
CA SER A 185 11.03 11.87 -11.31
C SER A 185 9.86 12.87 -11.33
N GLY A 186 9.97 13.92 -12.16
CA GLY A 186 8.82 14.75 -12.53
C GLY A 186 7.74 13.99 -13.32
N SER A 187 8.05 12.77 -13.75
CA SER A 187 7.16 11.80 -14.40
C SER A 187 6.94 10.54 -13.56
N ALA A 188 7.07 10.62 -12.24
CA ALA A 188 6.85 9.48 -11.35
C ALA A 188 5.39 9.01 -11.39
N ALA A 189 5.16 7.68 -11.28
CA ALA A 189 3.83 7.10 -11.17
C ALA A 189 3.11 7.60 -9.90
N LEU A 190 1.77 7.59 -9.91
CA LEU A 190 0.94 7.95 -8.75
C LEU A 190 0.45 6.68 -8.03
N GLY A 191 0.28 6.75 -6.72
CA GLY A 191 -0.11 5.63 -5.85
C GLY A 191 0.90 5.37 -4.72
N TYR A 192 0.83 4.17 -4.13
CA TYR A 192 1.69 3.76 -3.01
C TYR A 192 3.06 3.26 -3.46
N TYR A 193 4.12 3.78 -2.85
CA TYR A 193 5.50 3.35 -3.02
C TYR A 193 5.96 2.63 -1.75
N SER A 194 6.61 1.47 -1.91
CA SER A 194 7.16 0.72 -0.77
C SER A 194 8.66 0.95 -0.62
N ILE A 195 9.13 1.00 0.62
CA ILE A 195 10.55 1.10 1.00
C ILE A 195 10.94 -0.23 1.63
N GLU A 196 11.70 -1.06 0.91
CA GLU A 196 12.15 -2.37 1.37
C GLU A 196 13.61 -2.27 1.87
N ILE A 197 13.87 -2.71 3.10
CA ILE A 197 15.20 -2.70 3.71
C ILE A 197 15.65 -4.12 4.02
N ARG A 198 16.73 -4.57 3.37
CA ARG A 198 17.36 -5.89 3.55
C ARG A 198 18.60 -5.83 4.42
N ALA A 199 18.82 -6.89 5.20
CA ALA A 199 20.04 -7.11 5.99
C ALA A 199 20.36 -8.61 6.00
N GLY A 200 21.17 -9.05 5.03
CA GLY A 200 21.29 -10.49 4.71
C GLY A 200 20.01 -11.01 4.06
N ASP A 201 19.58 -12.22 4.45
CA ASP A 201 18.33 -12.83 3.97
C ASP A 201 17.06 -12.21 4.62
N SER A 202 17.22 -11.41 5.68
CA SER A 202 16.11 -10.75 6.36
C SER A 202 15.71 -9.43 5.69
N LYS A 203 14.41 -9.16 5.58
CA LYS A 203 13.87 -7.87 5.11
C LYS A 203 12.76 -7.29 5.99
N VAL A 204 12.55 -5.99 5.89
CA VAL A 204 11.47 -5.19 6.52
C VAL A 204 10.98 -4.12 5.55
N GLU A 205 9.76 -3.65 5.72
CA GLU A 205 9.07 -2.76 4.77
C GLU A 205 8.44 -1.54 5.45
N GLY A 206 8.35 -0.44 4.70
CA GLY A 206 7.52 0.74 4.96
C GLY A 206 7.05 1.35 3.63
N GLY A 207 6.56 2.58 3.62
CA GLY A 207 6.16 3.23 2.36
C GLY A 207 5.50 4.60 2.51
N PHE A 208 5.08 5.18 1.39
CA PHE A 208 4.47 6.51 1.26
C PHE A 208 3.63 6.60 -0.02
N HIS A 209 2.77 7.61 -0.14
CA HIS A 209 2.00 7.88 -1.36
C HIS A 209 2.65 8.96 -2.25
N VAL A 210 2.38 8.90 -3.55
CA VAL A 210 2.68 9.95 -4.53
C VAL A 210 1.40 10.30 -5.27
N GLU A 211 0.88 11.51 -5.10
CA GLU A 211 -0.44 11.93 -5.58
C GLU A 211 -0.39 13.37 -6.14
N GLU A 212 -1.23 13.72 -7.10
CA GLU A 212 -1.27 15.09 -7.66
C GLU A 212 -2.10 16.09 -6.82
N TYR A 213 -1.86 16.11 -5.50
CA TYR A 213 -2.69 16.84 -4.54
C TYR A 213 -2.54 18.36 -4.58
N LYS A 214 -3.58 19.05 -4.08
CA LYS A 214 -3.53 20.46 -3.64
C LYS A 214 -3.93 20.51 -2.16
N LYS A 215 -3.11 21.15 -1.32
CA LYS A 215 -3.37 21.26 0.12
C LYS A 215 -4.72 21.95 0.39
N PRO A 216 -5.55 21.44 1.30
CA PRO A 216 -6.75 22.13 1.76
C PRO A 216 -6.36 23.41 2.52
N GLU A 217 -7.13 24.49 2.38
CA GLU A 217 -6.83 25.77 3.04
C GLU A 217 -7.50 25.91 4.42
N TYR A 218 -8.50 25.06 4.70
CA TYR A 218 -9.17 24.92 5.99
C TYR A 218 -9.49 23.46 6.31
N LEU A 219 -9.69 23.19 7.60
CA LEU A 219 -10.20 21.93 8.14
C LEU A 219 -11.69 22.08 8.44
N VAL A 220 -12.45 20.99 8.28
CA VAL A 220 -13.82 20.84 8.77
C VAL A 220 -13.85 19.76 9.84
N SER A 221 -14.51 20.02 10.96
CA SER A 221 -14.70 19.07 12.05
C SER A 221 -16.16 19.00 12.48
N VAL A 222 -16.68 17.79 12.64
CA VAL A 222 -18.02 17.54 13.19
C VAL A 222 -17.87 17.03 14.62
N THR A 223 -18.50 17.68 15.58
CA THR A 223 -18.44 17.28 17.00
C THR A 223 -19.86 17.03 17.53
N PRO A 224 -20.28 15.77 17.73
CA PRO A 224 -21.51 15.45 18.44
C PRO A 224 -21.46 15.92 19.91
N ASP A 225 -22.53 16.55 20.41
CA ASP A 225 -22.65 17.01 21.81
C ASP A 225 -22.54 15.83 22.80
N ALA A 226 -22.86 14.61 22.35
CA ALA A 226 -22.75 13.37 23.11
C ALA A 226 -22.27 12.19 22.23
N ARG A 227 -21.48 11.28 22.83
CA ARG A 227 -21.01 10.02 22.19
C ARG A 227 -22.12 8.98 21.99
N ARG A 228 -23.24 9.13 22.73
CA ARG A 228 -24.44 8.30 22.64
C ARG A 228 -25.69 9.13 22.91
N VAL A 229 -26.80 8.78 22.25
CA VAL A 229 -28.16 9.25 22.55
C VAL A 229 -29.10 8.05 22.57
N LEU A 230 -30.29 8.20 23.15
CA LEU A 230 -31.35 7.21 23.00
C LEU A 230 -32.07 7.41 21.64
N GLN A 231 -32.44 6.33 20.96
CA GLN A 231 -33.25 6.42 19.75
C GLN A 231 -34.58 7.13 20.02
N GLY A 232 -35.01 8.02 19.12
CA GLY A 232 -36.14 8.93 19.31
C GLY A 232 -35.75 10.29 19.88
N ASP A 233 -34.61 10.41 20.58
CA ASP A 233 -33.99 11.70 20.85
C ASP A 233 -33.23 12.18 19.60
N ALA A 234 -33.01 13.49 19.48
CA ALA A 234 -32.23 14.04 18.39
C ALA A 234 -30.74 14.11 18.76
N ILE A 235 -29.88 13.65 17.85
CA ILE A 235 -28.45 13.92 17.91
C ILE A 235 -28.25 15.41 17.66
N ARG A 236 -27.60 16.10 18.59
CA ARG A 236 -27.08 17.44 18.37
C ARG A 236 -25.60 17.36 18.07
N ALA A 237 -25.15 18.09 17.05
CA ALA A 237 -23.75 18.16 16.67
C ALA A 237 -23.39 19.57 16.21
N THR A 238 -22.15 19.97 16.46
CA THR A 238 -21.59 21.23 15.96
C THR A 238 -20.64 20.93 14.82
N ILE A 239 -20.91 21.48 13.64
CA ILE A 239 -19.99 21.55 12.51
C ILE A 239 -19.16 22.81 12.70
N GLU A 240 -17.83 22.70 12.69
CA GLU A 240 -16.90 23.83 12.75
C GLU A 240 -15.95 23.80 11.54
N ALA A 241 -15.59 24.96 11.01
CA ALA A 241 -14.57 25.09 9.97
C ALA A 241 -13.56 26.21 10.28
N HIS A 242 -12.28 25.87 10.20
CA HIS A 242 -11.17 26.76 10.53
C HIS A 242 -10.04 26.65 9.51
N TYR A 243 -9.54 27.79 9.04
CA TYR A 243 -8.35 27.87 8.21
C TYR A 243 -7.11 27.32 8.93
N TYR A 244 -6.13 26.75 8.22
CA TYR A 244 -4.92 26.20 8.86
C TYR A 244 -4.07 27.25 9.59
N PHE A 245 -4.25 28.55 9.31
CA PHE A 245 -3.68 29.65 10.10
C PHE A 245 -4.45 30.00 11.40
N GLY A 246 -5.49 29.22 11.74
CA GLY A 246 -6.15 29.20 13.06
C GLY A 246 -7.38 30.08 13.22
N GLU A 247 -7.91 30.67 12.15
CA GLU A 247 -9.07 31.57 12.16
C GLU A 247 -10.31 30.89 11.55
N PRO A 248 -11.55 31.30 11.90
CA PRO A 248 -12.77 30.68 11.39
C PRO A 248 -13.02 30.96 9.90
N VAL A 249 -13.84 30.12 9.28
CA VAL A 249 -14.42 30.36 7.93
C VAL A 249 -15.85 30.89 8.08
N PRO A 250 -16.07 32.21 8.17
CA PRO A 250 -17.39 32.77 8.46
C PRO A 250 -18.35 32.63 7.26
N GLY A 251 -19.64 32.44 7.52
CA GLY A 251 -20.69 32.54 6.49
C GLY A 251 -20.72 31.44 5.43
N ALA A 252 -19.71 30.57 5.36
CA ALA A 252 -19.54 29.50 4.38
C ALA A 252 -20.80 28.64 4.22
N LYS A 253 -21.10 28.19 2.99
CA LYS A 253 -22.20 27.25 2.76
C LYS A 253 -21.84 25.90 3.40
N VAL A 254 -22.81 25.24 4.02
CA VAL A 254 -22.67 23.87 4.52
C VAL A 254 -23.74 23.00 3.87
N THR A 255 -23.35 21.81 3.40
CA THR A 255 -24.27 20.72 3.06
C THR A 255 -23.85 19.52 3.90
N TRP A 256 -24.77 18.88 4.62
CA TRP A 256 -24.45 17.69 5.41
C TRP A 256 -25.36 16.52 5.06
N VAL A 257 -24.76 15.33 5.06
CA VAL A 257 -25.40 14.04 4.77
C VAL A 257 -25.35 13.19 6.03
N VAL A 258 -26.46 12.53 6.34
CA VAL A 258 -26.58 11.65 7.50
C VAL A 258 -26.76 10.22 7.02
N HIS A 259 -25.87 9.36 7.49
CA HIS A 259 -25.79 7.94 7.19
C HIS A 259 -26.07 7.11 8.45
N ARG A 260 -26.70 5.95 8.29
CA ARG A 260 -27.06 5.04 9.39
C ARG A 260 -26.70 3.59 9.08
N SER A 261 -26.02 2.95 10.02
CA SER A 261 -25.73 1.51 9.99
C SER A 261 -26.09 0.86 11.34
N ARG A 262 -26.24 -0.47 11.34
CA ARG A 262 -26.46 -1.26 12.56
C ARG A 262 -25.18 -1.30 13.38
N TYR A 263 -25.28 -0.98 14.67
CA TYR A 263 -24.20 -1.17 15.64
C TYR A 263 -24.32 -2.55 16.31
N TRP A 264 -23.18 -3.16 16.62
CA TRP A 264 -23.09 -4.44 17.32
C TRP A 264 -22.32 -4.24 18.63
N SER A 265 -23.03 -4.34 19.76
CA SER A 265 -22.46 -4.07 21.08
C SER A 265 -21.77 -5.31 21.67
N TYR A 266 -20.48 -5.48 21.37
CA TYR A 266 -19.66 -6.58 21.90
C TYR A 266 -19.40 -6.48 23.41
N ALA A 267 -19.42 -5.27 23.98
CA ALA A 267 -19.06 -4.98 25.38
C ALA A 267 -19.93 -5.69 26.45
N LEU A 268 -21.06 -6.31 26.08
CA LEU A 268 -21.91 -7.05 27.00
C LEU A 268 -21.48 -8.50 27.24
N TYR A 269 -20.84 -9.13 26.26
CA TYR A 269 -20.46 -10.54 26.34
C TYR A 269 -19.28 -10.75 27.30
N GLY A 270 -18.50 -9.69 27.54
CA GLY A 270 -17.74 -9.47 28.77
C GLY A 270 -16.45 -8.68 28.55
N GLU A 271 -15.80 -8.33 29.66
CA GLU A 271 -14.41 -7.80 29.71
C GLU A 271 -13.36 -8.77 29.12
N GLU A 272 -13.80 -9.93 28.61
CA GLU A 272 -12.96 -10.92 27.92
C GLU A 272 -12.87 -10.66 26.40
N GLU A 273 -13.76 -9.86 25.81
CA GLU A 273 -13.77 -9.52 24.36
C GLU A 273 -13.50 -8.02 24.05
N GLU A 274 -13.37 -7.16 25.05
CA GLU A 274 -12.93 -5.74 24.86
C GLU A 274 -11.50 -5.60 24.28
N GLU A 275 -10.78 -6.69 24.05
CA GLU A 275 -9.47 -6.68 23.38
C GLU A 275 -9.55 -6.48 21.85
N PHE A 276 -10.73 -6.24 21.27
CA PHE A 276 -10.90 -5.84 19.87
C PHE A 276 -11.06 -4.32 19.65
N GLU A 277 -10.49 -3.47 20.52
CA GLU A 277 -10.33 -2.04 20.21
C GLU A 277 -8.87 -1.57 20.34
N GLY A 278 -8.23 -1.30 19.19
CA GLY A 278 -6.85 -0.81 19.17
C GLY A 278 -6.17 -0.78 17.79
N GLY A 279 -6.54 0.19 16.94
CA GLY A 279 -5.84 0.51 15.68
C GLY A 279 -6.58 -0.01 14.45
N GLY A 280 -6.78 0.88 13.46
CA GLY A 280 -7.92 0.84 12.54
C GLY A 280 -8.96 1.86 13.02
N ASP A 281 -9.12 3.05 12.46
CA ASP A 281 -8.79 3.54 11.10
C ASP A 281 -9.52 2.74 10.00
N GLU A 282 -10.33 3.42 9.20
CA GLU A 282 -11.25 2.83 8.22
C GLU A 282 -10.51 2.41 6.93
N GLU A 283 -9.64 1.39 6.99
CA GLU A 283 -9.08 0.73 5.80
C GLU A 283 -9.74 -0.64 5.54
N GLY A 284 -10.14 -0.86 4.29
CA GLY A 284 -10.99 -1.97 3.89
C GLY A 284 -10.29 -3.33 3.91
N GLY A 285 -10.99 -4.35 4.42
CA GLY A 285 -10.66 -5.74 4.16
C GLY A 285 -11.30 -6.19 2.85
N GLU A 286 -10.49 -6.42 1.81
CA GLU A 286 -10.96 -7.05 0.57
C GLU A 286 -11.43 -8.50 0.85
N GLY A 287 -12.71 -8.79 0.63
CA GLY A 287 -13.29 -10.10 0.89
C GLY A 287 -14.80 -10.18 0.63
N ASP A 288 -15.15 -10.56 -0.60
CA ASP A 288 -16.50 -10.65 -1.19
C ASP A 288 -17.27 -9.31 -1.35
N GLU A 289 -17.96 -9.18 -2.48
CA GLU A 289 -18.67 -7.96 -2.91
C GLU A 289 -20.07 -7.88 -2.24
N GLY A 290 -20.31 -6.85 -1.41
CA GLY A 290 -21.65 -6.68 -0.79
C GLY A 290 -21.85 -5.50 0.16
N ASP A 291 -22.27 -4.36 -0.38
CA ASP A 291 -23.18 -3.37 0.24
C ASP A 291 -22.82 -2.66 1.58
N TYR A 292 -21.59 -2.81 2.13
CA TYR A 292 -21.23 -2.18 3.41
C TYR A 292 -20.03 -1.23 3.35
N GLY A 293 -20.34 0.07 3.16
CA GLY A 293 -19.38 1.18 3.33
C GLY A 293 -20.00 2.47 3.88
N ALA A 294 -21.21 2.83 3.44
CA ALA A 294 -21.90 4.06 3.85
C ALA A 294 -23.17 3.84 4.70
N GLY A 295 -23.74 2.63 4.71
CA GLY A 295 -25.07 2.39 5.30
C GLY A 295 -26.18 3.18 4.60
N GLU A 296 -27.37 3.20 5.20
CA GLU A 296 -28.54 3.89 4.66
C GLU A 296 -28.37 5.42 4.80
N GLN A 297 -28.48 6.16 3.70
CA GLN A 297 -28.60 7.62 3.75
C GLN A 297 -29.99 7.99 4.28
N VAL A 298 -30.05 8.51 5.52
CA VAL A 298 -31.31 8.87 6.20
C VAL A 298 -31.68 10.35 6.09
N GLY A 299 -30.80 11.18 5.52
CA GLY A 299 -31.13 12.57 5.18
C GLY A 299 -29.98 13.37 4.59
N GLU A 300 -30.33 14.47 3.93
CA GLU A 300 -29.41 15.51 3.45
C GLU A 300 -30.03 16.88 3.72
N GLN A 301 -29.23 17.84 4.20
CA GLN A 301 -29.66 19.20 4.51
C GLN A 301 -28.56 20.22 4.20
N SER A 302 -28.90 21.51 4.21
CA SER A 302 -27.93 22.59 3.97
C SER A 302 -28.20 23.83 4.82
N GLY A 303 -27.16 24.63 5.05
CA GLY A 303 -27.16 25.82 5.90
C GLY A 303 -25.93 26.70 5.63
N ARG A 304 -25.59 27.55 6.59
CA ARG A 304 -24.37 28.38 6.58
C ARG A 304 -23.71 28.43 7.96
N LEU A 305 -22.39 28.60 7.99
CA LEU A 305 -21.64 28.86 9.21
C LEU A 305 -21.91 30.27 9.74
N ASP A 306 -21.86 30.44 11.06
CA ASP A 306 -21.91 31.73 11.74
C ASP A 306 -20.59 32.52 11.63
N ALA A 307 -20.51 33.68 12.29
CA ALA A 307 -19.31 34.52 12.33
C ALA A 307 -18.15 33.93 13.20
N GLN A 308 -18.34 32.74 13.77
CA GLN A 308 -17.32 31.96 14.49
C GLN A 308 -16.93 30.70 13.70
N GLY A 309 -17.45 30.52 12.48
CA GLY A 309 -17.17 29.34 11.65
C GLY A 309 -17.95 28.10 12.08
N ARG A 310 -19.12 28.27 12.70
CA ARG A 310 -19.89 27.18 13.34
C ARG A 310 -21.30 27.04 12.80
N LEU A 311 -21.80 25.81 12.75
CA LEU A 311 -23.21 25.50 12.53
C LEU A 311 -23.62 24.35 13.45
N VAL A 312 -24.54 24.64 14.37
CA VAL A 312 -25.18 23.63 15.22
C VAL A 312 -26.32 22.99 14.44
N ILE A 313 -26.27 21.67 14.25
CA ILE A 313 -27.30 20.88 13.59
C ILE A 313 -28.01 19.93 14.57
N THR A 314 -29.22 19.52 14.19
CA THR A 314 -30.07 18.60 14.96
C THR A 314 -30.55 17.49 14.02
N VAL A 315 -30.04 16.27 14.23
CA VAL A 315 -30.33 15.08 13.43
C VAL A 315 -31.32 14.20 14.19
N PRO A 316 -32.57 14.02 13.71
CA PRO A 316 -33.54 13.18 14.38
C PRO A 316 -33.17 11.69 14.26
N THR A 317 -33.21 10.95 15.36
CA THR A 317 -33.08 9.49 15.32
C THR A 317 -34.46 8.83 15.35
N ALA A 318 -34.55 7.63 14.78
CA ALA A 318 -35.79 6.84 14.77
C ALA A 318 -35.59 5.55 15.57
N VAL A 319 -36.65 5.12 16.29
CA VAL A 319 -36.64 3.84 17.02
C VAL A 319 -36.64 2.68 16.03
N ALA A 320 -35.62 1.84 16.11
CA ALA A 320 -35.40 0.69 15.26
C ALA A 320 -36.51 -0.37 15.45
N ARG A 321 -37.05 -0.90 14.34
CA ARG A 321 -38.18 -1.87 14.38
C ARG A 321 -37.75 -3.27 14.80
N ASP A 322 -36.48 -3.57 14.55
CA ASP A 322 -35.71 -4.78 14.83
C ASP A 322 -34.99 -4.73 16.19
N LYS A 323 -35.22 -3.67 16.98
CA LYS A 323 -34.68 -3.48 18.35
C LYS A 323 -33.15 -3.32 18.45
N HIS A 324 -32.47 -2.98 17.37
CA HIS A 324 -31.01 -2.88 17.35
C HIS A 324 -30.51 -1.45 17.54
N ASP A 325 -29.29 -1.33 18.08
CA ASP A 325 -28.57 -0.07 18.16
C ASP A 325 -28.12 0.39 16.77
N MET A 326 -28.05 1.71 16.57
CA MET A 326 -27.78 2.30 15.26
C MET A 326 -26.64 3.31 15.37
N LEU A 327 -25.58 3.11 14.58
CA LEU A 327 -24.52 4.09 14.41
C LEU A 327 -24.97 5.14 13.38
N TYR A 328 -24.90 6.41 13.76
CA TYR A 328 -25.19 7.53 12.87
C TYR A 328 -23.88 8.25 12.50
N ARG A 329 -23.47 8.19 11.23
CA ARG A 329 -22.35 8.95 10.66
C ARG A 329 -22.88 10.25 10.06
N ILE A 330 -22.32 11.38 10.48
CA ILE A 330 -22.66 12.71 9.99
C ILE A 330 -21.45 13.21 9.20
N GLU A 331 -21.62 13.41 7.89
CA GLU A 331 -20.63 14.04 7.01
C GLU A 331 -21.07 15.47 6.70
N ALA A 332 -20.18 16.44 6.87
CA ALA A 332 -20.42 17.84 6.57
C ALA A 332 -19.42 18.35 5.53
N ARG A 333 -19.93 18.91 4.44
CA ARG A 333 -19.18 19.54 3.35
C ARG A 333 -19.36 21.05 3.45
N VAL A 334 -18.25 21.79 3.52
CA VAL A 334 -18.23 23.25 3.74
C VAL A 334 -17.61 23.94 2.53
N THR A 335 -18.36 24.84 1.90
CA THR A 335 -17.94 25.63 0.73
C THR A 335 -17.58 27.08 1.11
N ASP A 336 -16.32 27.50 0.91
CA ASP A 336 -15.85 28.87 1.20
C ASP A 336 -16.10 29.86 0.04
N GLU A 337 -15.84 31.16 0.27
CA GLU A 337 -15.99 32.24 -0.74
C GLU A 337 -14.96 32.15 -1.91
N SER A 338 -14.03 31.18 -1.87
CA SER A 338 -13.19 30.78 -3.01
C SER A 338 -13.82 29.65 -3.87
N ASN A 339 -15.05 29.24 -3.53
CA ASN A 339 -15.80 28.12 -4.14
C ASN A 339 -15.07 26.78 -4.09
N ARG A 340 -14.28 26.53 -3.05
CA ARG A 340 -13.77 25.18 -2.74
C ARG A 340 -14.65 24.52 -1.72
N GLU A 341 -14.70 23.20 -1.72
CA GLU A 341 -15.43 22.39 -0.75
C GLU A 341 -14.45 21.47 0.00
N ILE A 342 -14.59 21.40 1.32
CA ILE A 342 -13.85 20.48 2.19
C ILE A 342 -14.87 19.69 3.01
N ALA A 343 -14.65 18.38 3.17
CA ALA A 343 -15.48 17.51 3.98
C ALA A 343 -14.84 17.24 5.36
N GLY A 344 -15.67 16.99 6.36
CA GLY A 344 -15.30 16.43 7.66
C GLY A 344 -16.47 15.62 8.21
N PHE A 345 -16.21 14.60 9.03
CA PHE A 345 -17.25 13.71 9.54
C PHE A 345 -17.03 13.29 10.99
N ALA A 346 -18.10 12.80 11.63
CA ALA A 346 -18.04 12.10 12.90
C ALA A 346 -19.22 11.15 13.05
N SER A 347 -19.08 10.15 13.93
CA SER A 347 -20.11 9.16 14.21
C SER A 347 -20.55 9.22 15.68
N THR A 348 -21.82 8.90 15.95
CA THR A 348 -22.37 8.77 17.31
C THR A 348 -23.41 7.65 17.39
N LEU A 349 -23.58 7.07 18.57
CA LEU A 349 -24.43 5.88 18.77
C LEU A 349 -25.85 6.28 19.20
N ALA A 350 -26.87 5.80 18.48
CA ALA A 350 -28.27 5.88 18.88
C ALA A 350 -28.73 4.53 19.44
N THR A 351 -28.87 4.44 20.76
CA THR A 351 -29.18 3.19 21.47
C THR A 351 -30.66 2.88 21.47
N TYR A 352 -31.05 1.60 21.32
CA TYR A 352 -32.47 1.22 21.32
C TYR A 352 -33.10 1.40 22.71
N GLY A 353 -32.40 0.99 23.77
CA GLY A 353 -32.76 1.20 25.17
C GLY A 353 -31.72 2.05 25.93
N SER A 354 -32.04 2.48 27.15
CA SER A 354 -31.08 3.14 28.06
C SER A 354 -30.14 2.15 28.78
N PHE A 355 -30.56 0.89 28.87
CA PHE A 355 -29.74 -0.24 29.34
C PHE A 355 -29.91 -1.43 28.40
N LEU A 356 -29.02 -2.40 28.54
CA LEU A 356 -29.02 -3.69 27.84
C LEU A 356 -29.16 -4.82 28.85
N VAL A 357 -29.71 -5.96 28.39
CA VAL A 357 -29.80 -7.20 29.16
C VAL A 357 -29.04 -8.30 28.43
N THR A 358 -28.39 -9.22 29.16
CA THR A 358 -27.84 -10.46 28.60
C THR A 358 -28.23 -11.69 29.42
N VAL A 359 -28.17 -12.86 28.80
CA VAL A 359 -28.43 -14.17 29.42
C VAL A 359 -27.38 -15.21 29.01
N ARG A 360 -26.90 -15.97 29.99
CA ARG A 360 -26.09 -17.18 29.76
C ARG A 360 -26.52 -18.30 30.69
N ALA A 361 -26.41 -19.54 30.24
CA ALA A 361 -26.59 -20.71 31.10
C ALA A 361 -25.37 -20.90 32.04
N ASP A 362 -25.54 -21.56 33.20
CA ASP A 362 -24.44 -21.89 34.11
C ASP A 362 -23.49 -22.95 33.53
N ARG A 363 -23.96 -23.72 32.55
CA ARG A 363 -23.22 -24.71 31.76
C ARG A 363 -23.89 -24.87 30.39
N TYR A 364 -23.15 -25.40 29.41
CA TYR A 364 -23.64 -25.56 28.04
C TYR A 364 -24.27 -26.95 27.75
N LEU A 365 -24.36 -27.82 28.75
CA LEU A 365 -24.77 -29.21 28.63
C LEU A 365 -25.57 -29.65 29.87
N TYR A 366 -26.74 -30.24 29.64
CA TYR A 366 -27.62 -30.78 30.68
C TYR A 366 -28.17 -32.17 30.31
N GLY A 367 -28.59 -32.94 31.30
CA GLY A 367 -29.39 -34.15 31.14
C GLY A 367 -30.92 -33.88 31.12
N PRO A 368 -31.74 -34.77 30.52
CA PRO A 368 -33.20 -34.68 30.64
C PRO A 368 -33.64 -34.77 32.10
N GLY A 369 -34.49 -33.84 32.53
CA GLY A 369 -34.91 -33.67 33.92
C GLY A 369 -34.01 -32.78 34.77
N GLU A 370 -32.88 -32.30 34.26
CA GLU A 370 -32.05 -31.31 34.96
C GLU A 370 -32.57 -29.87 34.80
N THR A 371 -32.08 -28.98 35.65
CA THR A 371 -32.46 -27.56 35.72
C THR A 371 -31.26 -26.69 35.34
N ALA A 372 -31.43 -25.82 34.33
CA ALA A 372 -30.49 -24.75 34.06
C ALA A 372 -30.62 -23.63 35.07
N ALA A 373 -29.48 -23.09 35.50
CA ALA A 373 -29.41 -21.77 36.10
C ALA A 373 -28.99 -20.76 35.02
N PHE A 374 -29.94 -19.96 34.55
CA PHE A 374 -29.69 -18.84 33.66
C PHE A 374 -29.22 -17.64 34.49
N LEU A 375 -27.98 -17.22 34.24
CA LEU A 375 -27.37 -16.02 34.78
C LEU A 375 -27.69 -14.85 33.83
N ILE A 376 -28.50 -13.92 34.33
CA ILE A 376 -28.95 -12.73 33.62
C ILE A 376 -28.18 -11.52 34.16
N ARG A 377 -27.79 -10.60 33.27
CA ARG A 377 -27.16 -9.32 33.63
C ARG A 377 -27.91 -8.17 32.97
N ALA A 378 -28.12 -7.07 33.68
CA ALA A 378 -28.63 -5.81 33.13
C ALA A 378 -27.68 -4.66 33.47
N ARG A 379 -27.24 -3.92 32.44
CA ARG A 379 -26.23 -2.84 32.57
C ARG A 379 -26.50 -1.69 31.61
N ASP A 380 -26.13 -0.47 32.02
CA ASP A 380 -26.09 0.68 31.12
C ASP A 380 -24.87 0.66 30.19
N TYR A 381 -24.85 1.56 29.20
CA TYR A 381 -23.76 1.65 28.20
C TYR A 381 -22.45 2.24 28.75
N ASP A 382 -22.40 2.63 30.04
CA ASP A 382 -21.17 2.93 30.77
C ASP A 382 -20.75 1.75 31.68
N GLY A 383 -21.37 0.57 31.51
CA GLY A 383 -21.08 -0.66 32.25
C GLY A 383 -21.72 -0.76 33.64
N LYS A 384 -22.51 0.24 34.07
CA LYS A 384 -23.06 0.29 35.43
C LYS A 384 -24.19 -0.73 35.63
N PRO A 385 -24.25 -1.43 36.78
CA PRO A 385 -25.40 -2.21 37.21
C PRO A 385 -26.76 -1.53 37.02
N VAL A 386 -27.75 -2.28 36.55
CA VAL A 386 -29.16 -1.86 36.51
C VAL A 386 -30.03 -2.91 37.21
N SER A 387 -30.69 -2.51 38.28
CA SER A 387 -31.75 -3.29 38.93
C SER A 387 -33.07 -3.09 38.16
N THR A 388 -33.61 -4.15 37.59
CA THR A 388 -34.81 -4.13 36.73
C THR A 388 -35.48 -5.51 36.71
N LYS A 389 -36.72 -5.55 36.22
CA LYS A 389 -37.48 -6.81 36.06
C LYS A 389 -37.14 -7.47 34.74
N VAL A 390 -36.79 -8.74 34.83
CA VAL A 390 -36.34 -9.58 33.72
C VAL A 390 -37.25 -10.79 33.58
N ARG A 391 -37.56 -11.17 32.35
CA ARG A 391 -38.40 -12.30 32.00
C ARG A 391 -37.62 -13.27 31.13
N LEU A 392 -37.36 -14.47 31.62
CA LEU A 392 -36.81 -15.55 30.83
C LEU A 392 -37.96 -16.34 30.18
N MET A 393 -37.87 -16.59 28.88
CA MET A 393 -38.76 -17.45 28.11
C MET A 393 -37.95 -18.63 27.55
N LEU A 394 -38.26 -19.84 27.99
CA LEU A 394 -37.59 -21.06 27.54
C LEU A 394 -38.47 -21.82 26.53
N SER A 395 -37.90 -22.22 25.40
CA SER A 395 -38.60 -22.92 24.31
C SER A 395 -37.72 -23.94 23.59
N THR A 396 -38.31 -24.92 22.91
CA THR A 396 -37.55 -25.88 22.08
C THR A 396 -37.13 -25.23 20.76
N TRP A 397 -35.86 -25.35 20.38
CA TRP A 397 -35.32 -24.83 19.11
C TRP A 397 -35.17 -25.94 18.05
N THR A 398 -35.57 -25.66 16.80
CA THR A 398 -35.31 -26.57 15.67
C THR A 398 -35.04 -25.78 14.38
N TRP A 399 -34.02 -26.18 13.63
CA TRP A 399 -33.61 -25.52 12.37
C TRP A 399 -34.63 -25.63 11.21
N TYR A 400 -35.61 -26.54 11.32
CA TYR A 400 -36.56 -26.87 10.26
C TYR A 400 -37.96 -26.26 10.47
N ASN A 401 -38.00 -24.97 10.85
CA ASN A 401 -39.18 -24.10 10.79
C ASN A 401 -40.49 -24.68 11.42
N ARG A 402 -40.35 -25.52 12.46
CA ARG A 402 -41.48 -26.00 13.27
C ARG A 402 -41.80 -24.97 14.36
N PRO A 403 -43.07 -24.84 14.79
CA PRO A 403 -43.41 -23.96 15.90
C PRO A 403 -42.70 -24.41 17.18
N ALA A 404 -41.93 -23.50 17.79
CA ALA A 404 -41.22 -23.76 19.03
C ALA A 404 -42.20 -24.07 20.18
N ARG A 405 -42.04 -25.22 20.84
CA ARG A 405 -42.81 -25.55 22.03
C ARG A 405 -42.27 -24.75 23.21
N SER A 406 -43.08 -23.83 23.75
CA SER A 406 -42.77 -23.15 25.00
C SER A 406 -42.70 -24.16 26.16
N ILE A 407 -41.71 -24.00 27.02
CA ILE A 407 -41.42 -24.85 28.19
C ILE A 407 -41.82 -24.14 29.48
N GLY A 408 -41.55 -22.83 29.55
CA GLY A 408 -41.90 -22.01 30.69
C GLY A 408 -41.49 -20.55 30.51
N THR A 409 -42.14 -19.69 31.29
CA THR A 409 -41.80 -18.28 31.44
C THR A 409 -41.50 -18.03 32.91
N PHE A 410 -40.38 -17.36 33.20
CA PHE A 410 -39.86 -17.18 34.55
C PHE A 410 -39.53 -15.70 34.75
N ASP A 411 -40.25 -15.05 35.67
CA ASP A 411 -40.04 -13.65 36.03
C ASP A 411 -39.06 -13.53 37.21
N ALA A 412 -38.11 -12.60 37.13
CA ALA A 412 -37.14 -12.28 38.17
C ALA A 412 -36.82 -10.77 38.18
N GLU A 413 -35.95 -10.35 39.10
CA GLU A 413 -35.53 -8.95 39.26
C GLU A 413 -34.01 -8.94 39.53
N THR A 414 -33.25 -8.11 38.82
CA THR A 414 -31.79 -7.99 39.00
C THR A 414 -31.46 -7.21 40.26
N ASP A 415 -30.40 -7.63 40.95
CA ASP A 415 -29.94 -7.04 42.20
C ASP A 415 -29.23 -5.68 42.00
N ALA A 416 -28.62 -5.15 43.08
CA ALA A 416 -27.87 -3.90 43.03
C ALA A 416 -26.56 -3.98 42.24
N GLN A 417 -26.14 -5.18 41.86
CA GLN A 417 -24.99 -5.51 41.03
C GLN A 417 -25.42 -5.77 39.56
N GLY A 418 -26.73 -5.70 39.29
CA GLY A 418 -27.33 -5.86 37.98
C GLY A 418 -27.45 -7.33 37.58
N GLU A 419 -27.37 -8.28 38.52
CA GLU A 419 -27.37 -9.72 38.24
C GLU A 419 -28.65 -10.39 38.74
N ALA A 420 -29.11 -11.41 38.02
CA ALA A 420 -30.19 -12.30 38.44
C ALA A 420 -29.87 -13.75 38.08
N LYS A 421 -30.36 -14.69 38.89
CA LYS A 421 -30.29 -16.13 38.61
C LYS A 421 -31.71 -16.68 38.47
N VAL A 422 -32.01 -17.29 37.34
CA VAL A 422 -33.31 -17.91 37.03
C VAL A 422 -33.11 -19.41 36.84
N GLU A 423 -33.88 -20.23 37.55
CA GLU A 423 -33.80 -21.69 37.45
C GLU A 423 -34.97 -22.26 36.62
N ALA A 424 -34.66 -23.00 35.55
CA ALA A 424 -35.64 -23.51 34.60
C ALA A 424 -35.34 -24.98 34.19
N PRO A 425 -36.32 -25.92 34.29
CA PRO A 425 -36.10 -27.34 34.01
C PRO A 425 -36.20 -27.70 32.52
N PHE A 426 -35.40 -28.68 32.08
CA PHE A 426 -35.51 -29.30 30.77
C PHE A 426 -36.26 -30.63 30.85
N PRO A 427 -37.50 -30.75 30.32
CA PRO A 427 -38.29 -31.98 30.47
C PRO A 427 -37.81 -33.14 29.56
N GLU A 428 -37.08 -32.84 28.49
CA GLU A 428 -36.70 -33.77 27.41
C GLU A 428 -35.29 -33.44 26.90
N GLY A 429 -34.70 -34.31 26.08
CA GLY A 429 -33.45 -34.04 25.36
C GLY A 429 -33.70 -33.31 24.03
N GLY A 430 -32.83 -32.37 23.67
CA GLY A 430 -32.93 -31.57 22.44
C GLY A 430 -32.22 -30.21 22.56
N SER A 431 -32.41 -29.36 21.55
CA SER A 431 -31.96 -27.96 21.57
C SER A 431 -33.05 -27.04 22.12
N TYR A 432 -32.65 -26.05 22.90
CA TYR A 432 -33.52 -25.08 23.55
C TYR A 432 -33.02 -23.65 23.28
N LEU A 433 -33.96 -22.72 23.10
CA LEU A 433 -33.71 -21.29 23.04
C LEU A 433 -34.24 -20.66 24.33
N ALA A 434 -33.36 -19.99 25.05
CA ALA A 434 -33.66 -19.26 26.28
C ALA A 434 -33.49 -17.76 26.01
N LYS A 435 -34.62 -17.07 25.84
CA LYS A 435 -34.67 -15.63 25.54
C LYS A 435 -34.97 -14.85 26.81
N VAL A 436 -34.14 -13.87 27.15
CA VAL A 436 -34.44 -12.90 28.20
C VAL A 436 -35.03 -11.63 27.59
N VAL A 437 -36.01 -11.04 28.26
CA VAL A 437 -36.58 -9.74 27.93
C VAL A 437 -36.61 -8.88 29.19
N ALA A 438 -36.26 -7.61 29.07
CA ALA A 438 -36.38 -6.61 30.13
C ALA A 438 -36.95 -5.31 29.55
N THR A 439 -37.89 -4.69 30.26
CA THR A 439 -38.51 -3.43 29.81
C THR A 439 -37.76 -2.24 30.38
N THR A 440 -37.28 -1.32 29.53
CA THR A 440 -36.57 -0.10 29.93
C THR A 440 -37.52 0.98 30.48
N PRO A 441 -37.03 2.02 31.17
CA PRO A 441 -37.88 3.12 31.66
C PRO A 441 -38.69 3.81 30.56
N GLU A 442 -38.18 3.79 29.32
CA GLU A 442 -38.81 4.36 28.13
C GLU A 442 -39.79 3.40 27.43
N ARG A 443 -40.14 2.30 28.13
CA ARG A 443 -41.12 1.27 27.75
C ARG A 443 -40.76 0.51 26.49
N ARG A 444 -39.47 0.15 26.36
CA ARG A 444 -38.93 -0.65 25.26
C ARG A 444 -38.44 -1.98 25.81
N ASP A 445 -38.75 -3.05 25.10
CA ASP A 445 -38.34 -4.40 25.51
C ASP A 445 -36.98 -4.72 24.89
N VAL A 446 -35.90 -4.51 25.64
CA VAL A 446 -34.57 -5.00 25.29
C VAL A 446 -34.50 -6.51 25.56
N GLU A 447 -33.78 -7.22 24.71
CA GLU A 447 -33.80 -8.68 24.70
C GLU A 447 -32.45 -9.26 24.26
N ASP A 448 -32.14 -10.44 24.78
CA ASP A 448 -30.97 -11.25 24.43
C ASP A 448 -31.37 -12.73 24.46
N GLU A 449 -30.62 -13.59 23.77
CA GLU A 449 -30.95 -15.01 23.66
C GLU A 449 -29.73 -15.93 23.69
N THR A 450 -29.86 -17.02 24.45
CA THR A 450 -28.82 -18.04 24.58
C THR A 450 -29.35 -19.42 24.22
N TYR A 451 -28.52 -20.21 23.56
CA TYR A 451 -28.84 -21.52 23.03
C TYR A 451 -28.28 -22.59 23.97
N VAL A 452 -29.12 -23.53 24.38
CA VAL A 452 -28.75 -24.60 25.33
C VAL A 452 -29.07 -25.97 24.74
N TRP A 453 -28.18 -26.94 24.93
CA TRP A 453 -28.39 -28.32 24.50
C TRP A 453 -28.54 -29.29 25.69
N VAL A 454 -29.48 -30.21 25.54
CA VAL A 454 -29.86 -31.21 26.55
C VAL A 454 -29.75 -32.59 25.92
N ALA A 455 -29.09 -33.52 26.60
CA ALA A 455 -28.72 -34.80 26.01
C ALA A 455 -29.92 -35.69 25.65
N GLY A 456 -30.01 -36.14 24.40
CA GLY A 456 -31.07 -37.03 23.92
C GLY A 456 -30.74 -37.68 22.57
N GLU A 457 -31.64 -38.52 22.06
CA GLU A 457 -31.41 -39.33 20.84
C GLU A 457 -31.31 -38.53 19.53
N SER A 458 -31.53 -37.21 19.54
CA SER A 458 -31.43 -36.34 18.37
C SER A 458 -29.99 -35.84 18.15
N SER A 459 -29.20 -36.63 17.42
CA SER A 459 -27.76 -36.43 17.15
C SER A 459 -27.39 -35.25 16.23
N ALA A 460 -28.24 -34.22 16.10
CA ALA A 460 -28.20 -33.28 14.98
C ALA A 460 -27.27 -32.06 15.13
N TRP A 461 -26.63 -31.85 16.28
CA TRP A 461 -25.91 -30.59 16.59
C TRP A 461 -24.54 -30.70 17.30
N ILE A 462 -24.07 -31.90 17.65
CA ILE A 462 -22.75 -32.03 18.31
C ILE A 462 -21.62 -32.15 17.28
N SER A 463 -21.14 -30.99 16.83
CA SER A 463 -19.84 -30.84 16.17
C SER A 463 -19.31 -29.41 16.36
N GLY A 464 -18.62 -29.15 17.49
CA GLY A 464 -18.12 -27.82 17.83
C GLY A 464 -17.18 -27.81 19.04
N ARG A 465 -16.33 -26.78 19.14
CA ARG A 465 -15.20 -26.68 20.08
C ARG A 465 -15.54 -26.19 21.49
N GLU A 466 -16.80 -25.90 21.80
CA GLU A 466 -17.13 -25.06 22.97
C GLU A 466 -17.34 -25.82 24.29
N SER A 467 -17.70 -27.12 24.25
CA SER A 467 -17.89 -27.94 25.45
C SER A 467 -16.60 -28.34 26.18
N GLU A 468 -15.46 -27.77 25.78
CA GLU A 468 -14.11 -28.17 26.19
C GLU A 468 -13.30 -26.99 26.78
N ARG A 469 -13.92 -25.82 26.98
CA ARG A 469 -13.26 -24.62 27.52
C ARG A 469 -13.09 -24.66 29.04
N ILE A 470 -11.90 -24.29 29.52
CA ILE A 470 -11.59 -23.97 30.94
C ILE A 470 -11.62 -22.45 31.11
N GLN A 471 -12.28 -21.93 32.15
CA GLN A 471 -12.23 -20.50 32.46
C GLN A 471 -11.04 -20.19 33.38
N ILE A 472 -10.31 -19.11 33.08
CA ILE A 472 -9.09 -18.69 33.81
C ILE A 472 -9.22 -17.20 34.12
N VAL A 473 -9.35 -16.87 35.41
CA VAL A 473 -9.68 -15.51 35.89
C VAL A 473 -8.55 -14.98 36.81
N PRO A 474 -7.76 -14.00 36.39
CA PRO A 474 -6.77 -13.34 37.24
C PRO A 474 -7.42 -12.37 38.24
N ASP A 475 -6.81 -12.13 39.40
CA ASP A 475 -7.31 -11.16 40.40
C ASP A 475 -7.32 -9.69 39.91
N ARG A 476 -6.62 -9.38 38.81
CA ARG A 476 -6.52 -8.03 38.22
C ARG A 476 -6.41 -8.08 36.69
N PRO A 477 -6.85 -7.03 35.97
CA PRO A 477 -6.69 -6.95 34.51
C PRO A 477 -5.26 -6.61 34.04
N LYS A 478 -4.35 -6.22 34.94
CA LYS A 478 -2.95 -5.89 34.63
C LYS A 478 -2.04 -5.97 35.86
N TYR A 479 -0.76 -6.26 35.64
CA TYR A 479 0.26 -6.37 36.68
C TYR A 479 1.56 -5.71 36.24
N ARG A 480 2.45 -5.43 37.19
CA ARG A 480 3.84 -5.02 36.95
C ARG A 480 4.79 -6.20 37.13
N ALA A 481 5.97 -6.13 36.51
CA ALA A 481 7.07 -7.02 36.83
C ALA A 481 7.41 -6.94 38.33
N GLY A 482 7.61 -8.10 38.96
CA GLY A 482 7.79 -8.23 40.41
C GLY A 482 6.51 -8.41 41.23
N GLU A 483 5.31 -8.24 40.64
CA GLU A 483 4.06 -8.66 41.28
C GLU A 483 3.80 -10.17 41.08
N THR A 484 2.82 -10.71 41.80
CA THR A 484 2.28 -12.06 41.59
C THR A 484 0.82 -11.93 41.20
N ALA A 485 0.41 -12.63 40.14
CA ALA A 485 -0.99 -12.78 39.78
C ALA A 485 -1.60 -13.98 40.50
N HIS A 486 -2.74 -13.77 41.16
CA HIS A 486 -3.51 -14.84 41.78
C HIS A 486 -4.62 -15.26 40.79
N VAL A 487 -4.42 -16.40 40.13
CA VAL A 487 -5.25 -16.83 39.00
C VAL A 487 -6.17 -17.97 39.40
N LEU A 488 -7.48 -17.74 39.37
CA LEU A 488 -8.50 -18.76 39.57
C LEU A 488 -8.72 -19.55 38.28
N ILE A 489 -8.48 -20.85 38.32
CA ILE A 489 -8.77 -21.80 37.24
C ILE A 489 -10.05 -22.54 37.59
N ILE A 490 -11.01 -22.55 36.68
CA ILE A 490 -12.34 -23.17 36.85
C ILE A 490 -12.45 -24.31 35.83
N THR A 491 -12.31 -25.56 36.29
CA THR A 491 -12.43 -26.76 35.45
C THR A 491 -13.87 -27.23 35.30
N GLY A 492 -14.73 -26.92 36.29
CA GLY A 492 -16.08 -27.49 36.41
C GLY A 492 -16.11 -28.99 36.76
N VAL A 493 -14.94 -29.64 36.87
CA VAL A 493 -14.79 -31.09 37.02
C VAL A 493 -13.88 -31.41 38.22
N PRO A 494 -14.41 -31.97 39.31
CA PRO A 494 -13.60 -32.41 40.46
C PRO A 494 -12.80 -33.69 40.13
N ASP A 495 -11.84 -34.00 41.01
CA ASP A 495 -10.95 -35.16 40.90
C ASP A 495 -10.20 -35.22 39.56
N SER A 496 -9.72 -34.07 39.08
CA SER A 496 -9.07 -33.86 37.79
C SER A 496 -7.58 -33.49 37.95
N HIS A 497 -6.75 -33.88 36.97
CA HIS A 497 -5.32 -33.54 36.93
C HIS A 497 -5.07 -32.53 35.81
N VAL A 498 -4.74 -31.29 36.18
CA VAL A 498 -4.58 -30.17 35.26
C VAL A 498 -3.11 -29.81 35.11
N LEU A 499 -2.60 -29.91 33.89
CA LEU A 499 -1.34 -29.29 33.50
C LEU A 499 -1.57 -27.78 33.36
N VAL A 500 -0.98 -27.00 34.26
CA VAL A 500 -1.01 -25.54 34.22
C VAL A 500 0.34 -25.02 33.72
N THR A 501 0.30 -24.09 32.77
CA THR A 501 1.46 -23.56 32.06
C THR A 501 1.47 -22.04 32.04
N THR A 502 2.67 -21.46 32.13
CA THR A 502 2.91 -20.03 31.84
C THR A 502 3.60 -19.92 30.49
N GLU A 503 3.01 -19.19 29.56
CA GLU A 503 3.26 -19.27 28.13
C GLU A 503 3.41 -17.86 27.51
N GLY A 504 4.13 -17.75 26.40
CA GLY A 504 4.34 -16.49 25.70
C GLY A 504 4.86 -16.75 24.29
N ARG A 505 5.99 -16.14 23.94
CA ARG A 505 6.72 -16.54 22.71
C ARG A 505 7.41 -17.91 22.85
N GLU A 506 7.46 -18.45 24.07
CA GLU A 506 8.01 -19.74 24.47
C GLU A 506 7.21 -20.31 25.66
N LEU A 507 7.46 -21.58 26.03
CA LEU A 507 6.92 -22.17 27.26
C LEU A 507 7.83 -21.82 28.44
N HIS A 508 7.38 -20.96 29.36
CA HIS A 508 8.18 -20.50 30.50
C HIS A 508 8.14 -21.51 31.65
N THR A 509 6.95 -21.84 32.17
CA THR A 509 6.77 -22.77 33.32
C THR A 509 5.65 -23.77 33.06
N HIS A 510 5.71 -24.91 33.76
CA HIS A 510 4.71 -25.96 33.72
C HIS A 510 4.59 -26.64 35.09
N ARG A 511 3.40 -27.15 35.45
CA ARG A 511 3.18 -28.03 36.61
C ARG A 511 1.88 -28.82 36.48
N MET A 512 1.88 -30.09 36.90
CA MET A 512 0.65 -30.86 37.07
C MET A 512 0.02 -30.56 38.44
N ILE A 513 -1.28 -30.29 38.48
CA ILE A 513 -2.06 -30.04 39.70
C ILE A 513 -3.18 -31.06 39.80
N ALA A 514 -3.25 -31.82 40.90
CA ALA A 514 -4.42 -32.63 41.22
C ALA A 514 -5.46 -31.78 41.98
N LEU A 515 -6.67 -31.65 41.43
CA LEU A 515 -7.79 -30.94 42.06
C LEU A 515 -8.72 -31.90 42.79
N GLN A 516 -9.10 -31.54 44.02
CA GLN A 516 -10.18 -32.20 44.78
C GLN A 516 -11.57 -31.55 44.54
N GLY A 517 -11.64 -30.51 43.72
CA GLY A 517 -12.85 -29.71 43.47
C GLY A 517 -12.86 -29.11 42.06
N PRO A 518 -13.93 -28.41 41.66
CA PRO A 518 -14.07 -27.85 40.30
C PRO A 518 -13.24 -26.58 40.04
N THR A 519 -12.44 -26.12 41.01
CA THR A 519 -11.65 -24.88 40.96
C THR A 519 -10.31 -25.02 41.68
N VAL A 520 -9.30 -24.24 41.27
CA VAL A 520 -8.03 -24.07 41.99
C VAL A 520 -7.44 -22.68 41.76
N THR A 521 -6.81 -22.09 42.77
CA THR A 521 -6.05 -20.82 42.63
C THR A 521 -4.57 -21.11 42.38
N VAL A 522 -3.98 -20.36 41.46
CA VAL A 522 -2.59 -20.50 41.00
C VAL A 522 -1.88 -19.15 41.13
N ASP A 523 -0.84 -19.11 41.97
CA ASP A 523 0.07 -17.96 42.03
C ASP A 523 1.05 -18.02 40.85
N VAL A 524 1.10 -16.94 40.06
CA VAL A 524 1.99 -16.77 38.91
C VAL A 524 2.86 -15.51 39.12
N PRO A 525 4.14 -15.66 39.47
CA PRO A 525 5.08 -14.54 39.58
C PRO A 525 5.29 -13.87 38.21
N ILE A 526 5.12 -12.55 38.14
CA ILE A 526 5.21 -11.77 36.89
C ILE A 526 6.65 -11.27 36.71
N LEU A 527 7.34 -11.74 35.68
CA LEU A 527 8.74 -11.44 35.41
C LEU A 527 8.91 -10.28 34.41
N PRO A 528 10.04 -9.54 34.38
CA PRO A 528 10.27 -8.48 33.39
C PRO A 528 10.18 -8.94 31.92
N GLU A 529 10.57 -10.17 31.64
CA GLU A 529 10.48 -10.84 30.34
C GLU A 529 9.03 -11.20 29.91
N TYR A 530 8.04 -10.99 30.77
CA TYR A 530 6.61 -11.16 30.45
C TYR A 530 5.96 -9.92 29.85
N ALA A 531 6.69 -8.81 29.71
CA ALA A 531 6.21 -7.64 28.96
C ALA A 531 6.17 -7.93 27.45
N PRO A 532 5.15 -7.47 26.69
CA PRO A 532 4.01 -6.66 27.14
C PRO A 532 2.81 -7.48 27.67
N ASN A 533 2.83 -8.82 27.51
CA ASN A 533 1.86 -9.74 28.07
C ASN A 533 2.39 -11.18 28.12
N VAL A 534 1.88 -11.94 29.09
CA VAL A 534 2.09 -13.39 29.25
C VAL A 534 0.73 -14.11 29.23
N TYR A 535 0.71 -15.40 28.94
CA TYR A 535 -0.49 -16.23 28.97
C TYR A 535 -0.40 -17.22 30.13
N VAL A 536 -1.51 -17.42 30.83
CA VAL A 536 -1.69 -18.56 31.75
C VAL A 536 -2.67 -19.51 31.10
N ALA A 537 -2.23 -20.75 30.89
CA ALA A 537 -3.03 -21.78 30.26
C ALA A 537 -3.19 -23.01 31.16
N ALA A 538 -4.24 -23.76 30.90
CA ALA A 538 -4.60 -24.97 31.62
C ALA A 538 -5.08 -26.02 30.62
N VAL A 539 -4.73 -27.29 30.85
CA VAL A 539 -5.24 -28.43 30.08
C VAL A 539 -5.38 -29.68 30.96
N PHE A 540 -6.48 -30.43 30.79
CA PHE A 540 -6.66 -31.76 31.40
C PHE A 540 -7.41 -32.72 30.47
N VAL A 541 -7.37 -34.01 30.79
CA VAL A 541 -8.12 -35.06 30.09
C VAL A 541 -9.15 -35.70 31.04
N ARG A 542 -10.35 -35.97 30.55
CA ARG A 542 -11.37 -36.77 31.26
C ARG A 542 -12.31 -37.45 30.26
N GLY A 543 -12.61 -38.72 30.46
CA GLY A 543 -13.65 -39.45 29.71
C GLY A 543 -13.46 -39.47 28.18
N ASN A 544 -12.22 -39.63 27.68
CA ASN A 544 -11.84 -39.44 26.27
C ASN A 544 -12.08 -38.03 25.69
N ARG A 545 -12.04 -36.97 26.51
CA ARG A 545 -12.06 -35.57 26.06
C ARG A 545 -10.89 -34.80 26.63
N ILE A 546 -10.42 -33.81 25.88
CA ILE A 546 -9.46 -32.80 26.34
C ILE A 546 -10.25 -31.55 26.73
N HIS A 547 -9.87 -30.93 27.84
CA HIS A 547 -10.41 -29.66 28.29
C HIS A 547 -9.25 -28.67 28.37
N GLN A 548 -9.40 -27.47 27.80
CA GLN A 548 -8.32 -26.48 27.76
C GLN A 548 -8.81 -25.04 27.79
N GLY A 549 -7.95 -24.13 28.26
CA GLY A 549 -8.18 -22.69 28.25
C GLY A 549 -6.88 -21.92 28.40
N ALA A 550 -6.87 -20.66 27.94
CA ALA A 550 -5.74 -19.74 28.09
C ALA A 550 -6.25 -18.31 28.25
N LYS A 551 -5.66 -17.55 29.18
CA LYS A 551 -5.96 -16.13 29.42
C LYS A 551 -4.69 -15.30 29.30
N ALA A 552 -4.75 -14.20 28.56
CA ALA A 552 -3.68 -13.21 28.51
C ALA A 552 -3.70 -12.34 29.78
N ILE A 553 -2.52 -12.09 30.33
CA ILE A 553 -2.26 -11.21 31.47
C ILE A 553 -1.39 -10.06 30.97
N LYS A 554 -1.89 -8.83 31.10
CA LYS A 554 -1.23 -7.62 30.59
C LYS A 554 -0.13 -7.13 31.54
N VAL A 555 1.08 -6.95 31.00
CA VAL A 555 2.31 -6.59 31.74
C VAL A 555 2.95 -5.37 31.05
N PRO A 556 2.52 -4.13 31.34
CA PRO A 556 2.90 -2.97 30.54
C PRO A 556 4.42 -2.73 30.45
N PRO A 557 4.96 -2.37 29.28
CA PRO A 557 6.40 -2.25 28.99
C PRO A 557 6.98 -0.91 29.50
N VAL A 558 6.74 -0.57 30.76
CA VAL A 558 6.98 0.78 31.29
C VAL A 558 8.46 1.18 31.21
N GLU A 559 9.38 0.25 31.47
CA GLU A 559 10.84 0.52 31.42
C GLU A 559 11.35 0.82 29.99
N GLN A 560 10.58 0.42 28.97
CA GLN A 560 10.89 0.55 27.55
C GLN A 560 10.25 1.80 26.90
N GLN A 561 9.48 2.59 27.66
CA GLN A 561 8.93 3.85 27.17
C GLN A 561 9.95 4.99 27.33
N LEU A 562 10.15 5.75 26.24
CA LEU A 562 10.91 6.99 26.22
C LEU A 562 9.92 8.16 26.26
N THR A 563 9.94 8.97 27.32
CA THR A 563 9.16 10.21 27.35
C THR A 563 9.84 11.23 26.46
N VAL A 564 9.17 11.60 25.37
CA VAL A 564 9.64 12.61 24.40
C VAL A 564 8.78 13.86 24.51
N GLU A 565 9.41 15.02 24.68
CA GLU A 565 8.77 16.34 24.79
C GLU A 565 9.28 17.25 23.67
N ILE A 566 8.39 18.02 23.04
CA ILE A 566 8.73 19.04 22.02
C ILE A 566 8.27 20.40 22.54
N GLU A 567 9.23 21.26 22.89
CA GLU A 567 9.02 22.62 23.39
C GLU A 567 9.44 23.63 22.30
N PRO A 568 8.48 24.27 21.60
CA PRO A 568 8.79 25.30 20.62
C PRO A 568 9.04 26.64 21.32
N SER A 569 9.96 27.45 20.80
CA SER A 569 10.32 28.75 21.39
C SER A 569 9.15 29.74 21.51
N ARG A 570 8.09 29.56 20.70
CA ARG A 570 6.81 30.29 20.68
C ARG A 570 5.73 29.35 20.11
N ASP A 571 4.46 29.57 20.46
CA ASP A 571 3.34 28.84 19.84
C ASP A 571 2.88 29.44 18.48
N THR A 572 3.37 30.63 18.13
CA THR A 572 3.04 31.27 16.84
C THR A 572 4.17 32.15 16.34
N PHE A 573 4.36 32.09 15.02
CA PHE A 573 5.44 32.70 14.26
C PHE A 573 4.88 33.48 13.06
N ARG A 574 5.71 34.27 12.39
CA ARG A 574 5.42 34.87 11.08
C ARG A 574 6.21 34.19 9.95
N PRO A 575 5.80 34.34 8.68
CA PRO A 575 6.64 34.05 7.52
C PRO A 575 8.07 34.58 7.68
N GLY A 576 9.07 33.70 7.60
CA GLY A 576 10.48 34.04 7.75
C GLY A 576 11.01 34.18 9.18
N ASP A 577 10.18 34.04 10.23
CA ASP A 577 10.65 34.03 11.61
C ASP A 577 11.60 32.85 11.85
N ALA A 578 12.65 33.06 12.65
CA ALA A 578 13.40 31.96 13.23
C ALA A 578 12.58 31.25 14.32
N GLY A 579 12.47 29.93 14.19
CA GLY A 579 11.94 29.01 15.19
C GLY A 579 13.03 28.14 15.79
N VAL A 580 12.94 27.88 17.09
CA VAL A 580 13.75 26.88 17.78
C VAL A 580 12.81 25.85 18.40
N PHE A 581 13.10 24.57 18.19
CA PHE A 581 12.45 23.47 18.87
C PHE A 581 13.46 22.83 19.82
N THR A 582 13.21 22.91 21.12
CA THR A 582 13.91 22.11 22.12
C THR A 582 13.20 20.78 22.21
N VAL A 583 13.94 19.69 22.01
CA VAL A 583 13.43 18.32 22.15
C VAL A 583 14.09 17.69 23.37
N SER A 584 13.29 17.08 24.24
CA SER A 584 13.72 16.47 25.50
C SER A 584 13.35 14.98 25.51
N ALA A 585 14.28 14.14 25.97
CA ALA A 585 14.14 12.69 26.06
C ALA A 585 14.51 12.19 27.47
N ARG A 586 13.60 11.42 28.08
CA ARG A 586 13.73 10.89 29.45
C ARG A 586 13.37 9.43 29.51
N ASP A 587 13.99 8.70 30.43
CA ASP A 587 13.55 7.34 30.78
C ASP A 587 12.27 7.34 31.63
N PHE A 588 11.76 6.15 31.90
CA PHE A 588 10.58 5.90 32.74
C PHE A 588 10.70 6.38 34.20
N GLN A 589 11.91 6.73 34.67
CA GLN A 589 12.15 7.32 35.98
C GLN A 589 12.20 8.86 35.92
N GLY A 590 11.99 9.44 34.74
CA GLY A 590 12.07 10.88 34.46
C GLY A 590 13.51 11.39 34.30
N LYS A 591 14.51 10.50 34.32
CA LYS A 591 15.91 10.86 34.22
C LYS A 591 16.28 11.18 32.76
N PRO A 592 17.05 12.25 32.49
CA PRO A 592 17.43 12.59 31.12
C PRO A 592 18.35 11.54 30.46
N LEU A 593 18.18 11.36 29.15
CA LEU A 593 18.68 10.20 28.41
C LEU A 593 19.13 10.57 26.99
N ALA A 594 20.29 10.06 26.58
CA ALA A 594 20.79 10.16 25.22
C ALA A 594 20.05 9.18 24.28
N ALA A 595 19.41 9.69 23.24
CA ALA A 595 18.63 8.96 22.27
C ALA A 595 18.88 9.49 20.85
N ASP A 596 18.70 8.64 19.84
CA ASP A 596 18.62 9.05 18.43
C ASP A 596 17.18 9.44 18.11
N LEU A 597 16.96 10.71 17.78
CA LEU A 597 15.65 11.25 17.42
C LEU A 597 15.62 11.65 15.94
N SER A 598 14.48 11.49 15.28
CA SER A 598 14.17 12.22 14.04
C SER A 598 13.23 13.38 14.34
N LEU A 599 13.34 14.49 13.60
CA LEU A 599 12.39 15.62 13.65
C LEU A 599 11.95 15.98 12.22
N GLY A 600 10.66 15.80 11.93
CA GLY A 600 10.01 16.37 10.75
C GLY A 600 9.12 17.55 11.15
N VAL A 601 9.20 18.67 10.42
CA VAL A 601 8.30 19.82 10.58
C VAL A 601 7.56 20.04 9.26
N VAL A 602 6.32 19.53 9.21
CA VAL A 602 5.50 19.38 8.00
C VAL A 602 4.24 20.24 8.10
N ASP A 603 3.73 20.72 6.96
CA ASP A 603 2.47 21.45 6.88
C ASP A 603 1.30 20.52 7.28
N GLU A 604 0.54 20.86 8.33
CA GLU A 604 -0.53 20.01 8.87
C GLU A 604 -1.61 19.70 7.82
N ALA A 605 -1.79 20.56 6.82
CA ALA A 605 -2.71 20.34 5.71
C ALA A 605 -2.36 19.10 4.86
N ILE A 606 -1.13 18.59 4.91
CA ILE A 606 -0.73 17.31 4.29
C ILE A 606 -1.45 16.12 4.95
N TYR A 607 -1.65 16.16 6.27
CA TYR A 607 -2.28 15.05 7.02
C TYR A 607 -3.80 14.96 6.82
N ALA A 608 -4.40 15.95 6.14
CA ALA A 608 -5.76 15.92 5.62
C ALA A 608 -5.84 15.53 4.14
N VAL A 609 -4.70 15.31 3.47
CA VAL A 609 -4.62 14.65 2.16
C VAL A 609 -4.38 13.15 2.34
N GLN A 610 -3.40 12.79 3.18
CA GLN A 610 -3.13 11.39 3.57
C GLN A 610 -2.82 11.33 5.08
N PRO A 611 -3.51 10.49 5.87
CA PRO A 611 -3.20 10.31 7.29
C PRO A 611 -1.79 9.79 7.58
N GLU A 612 -1.39 9.83 8.85
CA GLU A 612 -0.14 9.26 9.33
C GLU A 612 -0.18 7.71 9.26
N MET A 613 0.45 7.13 8.24
CA MET A 613 0.40 5.68 7.97
C MET A 613 1.15 4.83 9.00
N ASN A 614 2.19 5.38 9.64
CA ASN A 614 2.97 4.62 10.62
C ASN A 614 2.27 4.59 11.99
N PRO A 615 2.14 3.41 12.64
CA PRO A 615 1.67 3.34 14.01
C PRO A 615 2.62 4.09 14.96
N ASP A 616 2.15 4.35 16.18
CA ASP A 616 2.99 4.91 17.24
C ASP A 616 4.13 3.94 17.58
N ILE A 617 5.32 4.45 17.89
CA ILE A 617 6.53 3.62 17.97
C ILE A 617 6.53 2.67 19.18
N VAL A 618 5.86 3.05 20.28
CA VAL A 618 5.65 2.17 21.45
C VAL A 618 4.74 1.00 21.07
N SER A 619 3.69 1.29 20.29
CA SER A 619 2.78 0.30 19.69
C SER A 619 3.51 -0.77 18.89
N PHE A 620 4.51 -0.34 18.13
CA PHE A 620 5.17 -1.17 17.12
C PHE A 620 6.16 -2.17 17.75
N PHE A 621 6.97 -1.71 18.72
CA PHE A 621 7.93 -2.57 19.41
C PHE A 621 7.31 -3.31 20.60
N TYR A 622 6.31 -2.75 21.29
CA TYR A 622 5.77 -3.32 22.54
C TYR A 622 4.25 -3.45 22.57
N GLY A 623 3.64 -3.60 21.39
CA GLY A 623 2.26 -4.07 21.22
C GLY A 623 2.08 -5.56 21.59
N ARG A 624 0.82 -6.01 21.68
CA ARG A 624 0.43 -7.34 22.19
C ARG A 624 1.22 -8.47 21.52
N GLY A 625 1.97 -9.24 22.32
CA GLY A 625 2.66 -10.44 21.85
C GLY A 625 1.69 -11.62 21.74
N PRO A 626 1.64 -12.36 20.61
CA PRO A 626 0.84 -13.58 20.50
C PRO A 626 1.46 -14.73 21.33
N ASN A 627 0.60 -15.63 21.82
CA ASN A 627 1.06 -16.93 22.32
C ASN A 627 1.61 -17.75 21.14
N ARG A 628 2.78 -18.36 21.33
CA ARG A 628 3.44 -19.29 20.39
C ARG A 628 3.60 -20.69 20.97
N VAL A 629 3.09 -20.93 22.18
CA VAL A 629 2.94 -22.28 22.72
C VAL A 629 1.68 -22.89 22.15
N GLU A 630 1.85 -23.95 21.37
CA GLU A 630 0.76 -24.71 20.75
C GLU A 630 0.49 -25.98 21.58
N THR A 631 -0.74 -26.51 21.50
CA THR A 631 -1.20 -27.61 22.36
C THR A 631 -1.78 -28.74 21.50
N ASP A 632 -0.98 -29.77 21.29
CA ASP A 632 -1.30 -30.95 20.50
C ASP A 632 -1.73 -32.12 21.44
N SER A 633 -2.39 -33.16 20.91
CA SER A 633 -2.67 -34.37 21.69
C SER A 633 -3.05 -35.56 20.81
N SER A 634 -2.76 -36.78 21.29
CA SER A 634 -3.06 -38.03 20.58
C SER A 634 -4.56 -38.41 20.50
N PHE A 635 -5.49 -37.50 20.83
CA PHE A 635 -6.90 -37.63 20.37
C PHE A 635 -7.04 -37.27 18.88
N SER A 636 -6.18 -36.39 18.35
CA SER A 636 -6.33 -35.75 17.05
C SER A 636 -5.26 -36.19 16.04
N TYR A 637 -5.41 -37.40 15.48
CA TYR A 637 -4.51 -37.88 14.42
C TYR A 637 -4.96 -37.42 13.03
N TYR A 638 -4.25 -36.45 12.45
CA TYR A 638 -4.60 -35.84 11.15
C TYR A 638 -4.02 -36.62 9.96
N PHE A 639 -4.86 -37.42 9.29
CA PHE A 639 -4.54 -37.98 7.97
C PHE A 639 -5.05 -37.05 6.85
N HIS A 640 -4.19 -36.16 6.34
CA HIS A 640 -4.50 -35.30 5.20
C HIS A 640 -3.91 -35.83 3.89
N GLY A 641 -4.79 -36.23 2.96
CA GLY A 641 -4.50 -36.07 1.53
C GLY A 641 -4.56 -34.58 1.17
N ALA A 642 -3.60 -34.08 0.39
CA ALA A 642 -3.32 -32.65 0.29
C ALA A 642 -3.89 -31.95 -0.96
N SER A 643 -4.41 -30.73 -0.79
CA SER A 643 -4.48 -29.67 -1.81
C SER A 643 -4.71 -28.28 -1.16
N GLY A 644 -4.06 -27.21 -1.65
CA GLY A 644 -4.36 -25.79 -1.28
C GLY A 644 -3.24 -24.99 -0.57
N LYS A 645 -3.34 -23.64 -0.57
CA LYS A 645 -2.39 -22.64 0.02
C LYS A 645 -3.14 -21.33 0.46
N LYS A 646 -2.79 -20.63 1.58
CA LYS A 646 -3.44 -19.36 2.14
C LYS A 646 -2.51 -18.46 3.08
N ALA A 647 -3.00 -17.30 3.64
CA ALA A 647 -2.28 -16.15 4.35
C ALA A 647 -2.69 -15.89 5.88
N MET A 648 -2.54 -14.76 6.67
CA MET A 648 -2.31 -13.27 6.51
C MET A 648 -1.68 -12.48 7.78
N ARG A 649 -2.12 -11.24 8.20
CA ARG A 649 -1.55 -10.22 9.19
C ARG A 649 -2.18 -10.24 10.65
N LEU A 650 -2.13 -9.32 11.69
CA LEU A 650 -1.67 -7.93 12.14
C LEU A 650 -1.15 -7.96 13.65
N THR A 651 -1.11 -7.03 14.70
CA THR A 651 -1.32 -5.59 15.20
C THR A 651 -0.72 -5.48 16.69
N SER A 652 -0.74 -4.53 17.69
CA SER A 652 -0.90 -3.05 18.06
C SER A 652 -0.75 -2.83 19.65
N LEU A 653 -0.76 -1.73 20.49
CA LEU A 653 -0.85 -0.22 20.57
C LEU A 653 -0.25 0.47 21.90
N ARG A 654 0.42 1.66 21.81
CA ARG A 654 0.43 2.99 22.58
C ARG A 654 0.62 3.14 24.14
N PRO A 655 0.71 4.37 24.78
CA PRO A 655 0.89 5.83 24.40
C PRO A 655 2.15 6.51 25.12
N GLY A 656 2.41 7.83 25.44
CA GLY A 656 1.87 9.25 25.37
C GLY A 656 2.28 10.07 26.66
N SER A 657 2.40 11.41 26.90
CA SER A 657 2.27 12.81 26.30
C SER A 657 3.12 13.83 27.19
N ALA A 658 3.19 15.20 27.30
CA ALA A 658 2.60 16.53 26.85
C ALA A 658 3.61 17.71 27.30
N LEU A 659 3.47 19.08 27.42
CA LEU A 659 2.57 20.25 27.07
C LEU A 659 3.24 21.69 27.37
N ALA A 660 2.76 22.82 26.76
CA ALA A 660 2.82 24.31 27.08
C ALA A 660 4.15 25.17 27.15
N ALA A 661 4.24 26.51 26.84
CA ALA A 661 3.42 27.51 26.07
C ALA A 661 4.01 28.98 25.90
N LEU A 662 3.45 29.78 24.96
CA LEU A 662 3.29 31.28 24.83
C LEU A 662 4.15 32.22 23.90
N LYS A 663 3.72 33.50 23.74
CA LYS A 663 4.02 34.53 22.65
C LYS A 663 4.31 35.97 23.25
N PRO A 664 4.25 37.19 22.60
CA PRO A 664 3.80 37.67 21.25
C PRO A 664 4.76 38.68 20.50
N GLN A 665 4.26 39.74 19.83
CA GLN A 665 4.89 40.46 18.68
C GLN A 665 4.54 41.99 18.56
N THR A 666 5.09 42.70 17.54
CA THR A 666 4.66 44.02 16.96
C THR A 666 4.96 44.11 15.44
N LEU A 667 4.43 45.07 14.66
CA LEU A 667 4.24 44.94 13.19
C LEU A 667 5.03 45.88 12.23
N VAL A 668 5.02 45.54 10.92
CA VAL A 668 6.14 45.74 9.95
C VAL A 668 5.67 45.83 8.47
N GLU A 669 6.52 46.37 7.58
CA GLU A 669 6.43 46.35 6.09
C GLU A 669 6.26 44.95 5.44
N PRO A 670 5.77 44.86 4.17
CA PRO A 670 5.39 43.59 3.55
C PRO A 670 6.56 42.89 2.85
N ARG A 671 7.09 41.85 3.48
CA ARG A 671 7.79 40.77 2.76
C ARG A 671 6.81 40.05 1.82
N VAL A 672 7.16 39.98 0.53
CA VAL A 672 6.43 39.22 -0.50
C VAL A 672 6.62 37.72 -0.28
N ARG A 673 5.52 36.96 -0.27
CA ARG A 673 5.48 35.52 -0.03
C ARG A 673 5.62 34.75 -1.34
N LYS A 674 6.64 33.87 -1.42
CA LYS A 674 6.98 33.06 -2.61
C LYS A 674 7.32 31.59 -2.31
N ALA A 675 7.83 31.28 -1.11
CA ALA A 675 8.30 29.93 -0.76
C ALA A 675 7.24 29.12 -0.01
N PHE A 676 6.61 28.16 -0.71
CA PHE A 676 5.50 27.33 -0.18
C PHE A 676 5.80 25.81 -0.17
N PRO A 677 6.88 25.34 0.50
CA PRO A 677 7.16 23.92 0.64
C PRO A 677 6.13 23.21 1.52
N ASP A 678 6.12 21.88 1.46
CA ASP A 678 5.28 21.02 2.31
C ASP A 678 6.00 20.60 3.61
N THR A 679 7.33 20.60 3.59
CA THR A 679 8.20 20.32 4.74
C THR A 679 9.12 21.53 4.97
N ALA A 680 9.14 22.08 6.18
CA ALA A 680 9.98 23.21 6.57
C ALA A 680 11.35 22.78 7.14
N LEU A 681 11.42 21.57 7.71
CA LEU A 681 12.65 20.95 8.20
C LEU A 681 12.45 19.43 8.25
N TRP A 682 13.44 18.69 7.76
CA TRP A 682 13.67 17.30 8.15
C TRP A 682 15.05 17.18 8.79
N LEU A 683 15.12 16.45 9.89
CA LEU A 683 16.35 15.96 10.49
C LEU A 683 16.13 14.47 10.78
N ALA A 684 16.69 13.60 9.94
CA ALA A 684 16.72 12.17 10.24
C ALA A 684 17.41 11.90 11.59
N HIS A 685 18.47 12.64 11.90
CA HIS A 685 19.28 12.51 13.11
C HIS A 685 19.35 13.79 13.95
N LEU A 686 18.91 13.68 15.20
CA LEU A 686 18.92 14.73 16.23
C LEU A 686 19.21 14.08 17.60
N THR A 687 20.48 13.85 17.91
CA THR A 687 20.90 13.16 19.13
C THR A 687 20.76 14.06 20.37
N THR A 688 20.16 13.55 21.46
CA THR A 688 20.13 14.27 22.74
C THR A 688 21.46 14.14 23.51
N GLY A 689 21.84 15.22 24.19
CA GLY A 689 23.04 15.28 25.02
C GLY A 689 22.91 14.50 26.35
N PRO A 690 23.95 14.51 27.20
CA PRO A 690 23.91 13.90 28.53
C PRO A 690 22.87 14.53 29.49
N ASP A 691 22.36 15.71 29.16
CA ASP A 691 21.23 16.38 29.82
C ASP A 691 19.86 16.01 29.23
N GLY A 692 19.82 15.03 28.32
CA GLY A 692 18.64 14.54 27.62
C GLY A 692 17.99 15.54 26.66
N ARG A 693 18.72 16.58 26.21
CA ARG A 693 18.17 17.63 25.35
C ARG A 693 18.88 17.74 24.01
N ALA A 694 18.13 18.15 23.00
CA ALA A 694 18.61 18.55 21.68
C ALA A 694 17.87 19.83 21.24
N THR A 695 18.45 20.61 20.32
CA THR A 695 17.79 21.79 19.76
C THR A 695 17.89 21.81 18.25
N ALA A 696 16.75 21.93 17.58
CA ALA A 696 16.67 22.18 16.15
C ALA A 696 16.30 23.64 15.87
N LYS A 697 16.84 24.21 14.80
CA LYS A 697 16.58 25.59 14.36
C LYS A 697 16.10 25.57 12.91
N LEU A 698 15.07 26.35 12.60
CA LEU A 698 14.59 26.56 11.23
C LEU A 698 14.11 28.01 11.05
N SER A 699 14.05 28.46 9.80
CA SER A 699 13.35 29.70 9.43
C SER A 699 12.04 29.32 8.78
N PHE A 700 10.91 29.78 9.30
CA PHE A 700 9.60 29.35 8.80
C PHE A 700 9.39 29.81 7.34
N PRO A 701 8.89 28.94 6.44
CA PRO A 701 8.57 29.32 5.06
C PRO A 701 7.45 30.37 4.95
N ASP A 702 7.12 30.78 3.73
CA ASP A 702 6.10 31.81 3.49
C ASP A 702 4.65 31.28 3.57
N SER A 703 4.45 30.00 3.87
CA SER A 703 3.13 29.38 4.07
C SER A 703 2.48 29.87 5.38
N LEU A 704 1.29 30.47 5.24
CA LEU A 704 0.42 30.82 6.38
C LEU A 704 -0.41 29.57 6.75
N THR A 705 0.12 28.73 7.64
CA THR A 705 -0.42 27.41 7.97
C THR A 705 -0.03 26.97 9.39
N THR A 706 -0.59 25.85 9.84
CA THR A 706 -0.11 25.13 11.03
C THR A 706 0.99 24.18 10.62
N TRP A 707 2.16 24.30 11.26
CA TRP A 707 3.28 23.39 11.10
C TRP A 707 3.28 22.36 12.24
N ARG A 708 3.35 21.08 11.87
CA ARG A 708 3.40 19.91 12.74
C ARG A 708 4.84 19.45 12.89
N ALA A 709 5.43 19.71 14.06
CA ALA A 709 6.66 19.06 14.48
C ALA A 709 6.34 17.65 15.01
N THR A 710 6.79 16.62 14.30
CA THR A 710 6.70 15.21 14.70
C THR A 710 8.10 14.71 15.07
N VAL A 711 8.25 14.15 16.27
CA VAL A 711 9.48 13.49 16.71
C VAL A 711 9.22 12.01 16.98
N ARG A 712 10.15 11.17 16.53
CA ARG A 712 10.26 9.74 16.85
C ARG A 712 11.65 9.51 17.44
N GLY A 713 11.75 8.75 18.53
CA GLY A 713 12.99 8.56 19.28
C GLY A 713 13.26 7.10 19.66
N VAL A 714 14.54 6.72 19.65
CA VAL A 714 15.01 5.37 20.01
C VAL A 714 16.36 5.38 20.71
N THR A 715 16.55 4.48 21.68
CA THR A 715 17.86 4.21 22.32
C THR A 715 18.49 2.89 21.88
N ARG A 716 19.75 2.66 22.28
CA ARG A 716 20.50 1.42 22.03
C ARG A 716 19.73 0.18 22.49
N ASP A 717 19.11 0.26 23.66
CA ASP A 717 18.34 -0.82 24.28
C ASP A 717 16.86 -0.82 23.86
N THR A 718 16.52 -0.04 22.83
CA THR A 718 15.19 0.06 22.21
C THR A 718 14.12 0.65 23.15
N GLN A 719 14.51 1.56 24.04
CA GLN A 719 13.51 2.46 24.63
C GLN A 719 13.03 3.41 23.54
N VAL A 720 11.72 3.52 23.35
CA VAL A 720 11.12 4.24 22.21
C VAL A 720 9.98 5.15 22.63
N GLY A 721 9.78 6.22 21.86
CA GLY A 721 8.69 7.19 22.09
C GLY A 721 8.53 8.17 20.94
N ASN A 722 7.35 8.78 20.85
CA ASN A 722 7.04 9.81 19.85
C ASN A 722 6.23 10.97 20.43
N ALA A 723 6.40 12.14 19.84
CA ALA A 723 5.68 13.36 20.21
C ALA A 723 5.24 14.13 18.97
N VAL A 724 4.13 14.86 19.09
CA VAL A 724 3.62 15.78 18.06
C VAL A 724 3.33 17.13 18.69
N ARG A 725 3.85 18.20 18.09
CA ARG A 725 3.60 19.59 18.50
C ARG A 725 3.21 20.42 17.29
N LYS A 726 2.05 21.06 17.35
CA LYS A 726 1.58 22.02 16.34
C LYS A 726 2.00 23.44 16.73
N VAL A 727 2.44 24.24 15.75
CA VAL A 727 2.69 25.69 15.88
C VAL A 727 2.11 26.41 14.67
N VAL A 728 1.61 27.63 14.86
CA VAL A 728 0.96 28.39 13.77
C VAL A 728 1.93 29.40 13.16
N VAL A 729 2.01 29.46 11.83
CA VAL A 729 2.61 30.57 11.10
C VAL A 729 1.49 31.41 10.51
N ARG A 730 1.38 32.68 10.91
CA ARG A 730 0.35 33.58 10.39
C ARG A 730 0.80 35.04 10.30
N LYS A 731 -0.06 35.83 9.66
CA LYS A 731 -0.18 37.29 9.73
C LYS A 731 -1.60 37.60 10.20
N ASP A 732 -1.84 38.78 10.77
CA ASP A 732 -3.19 39.19 11.15
C ASP A 732 -3.88 40.00 10.02
N LEU A 733 -3.15 40.43 8.99
CA LEU A 733 -3.71 40.74 7.65
C LEU A 733 -3.24 39.69 6.64
N ILE A 734 -4.17 39.06 5.92
CA ILE A 734 -3.88 37.95 4.99
C ILE A 734 -4.45 38.25 3.61
N LEU A 735 -3.64 38.11 2.56
CA LEU A 735 -4.08 38.09 1.16
C LEU A 735 -3.98 36.66 0.58
N ARG A 736 -5.09 36.13 0.07
CA ARG A 736 -5.15 34.88 -0.72
C ARG A 736 -5.41 35.20 -2.18
N LEU A 737 -4.56 34.74 -3.08
CA LEU A 737 -4.83 34.76 -4.52
C LEU A 737 -5.64 33.52 -4.95
N VAL A 738 -6.68 33.73 -5.75
CA VAL A 738 -7.50 32.70 -6.37
C VAL A 738 -7.24 32.75 -7.87
N THR A 739 -6.50 31.76 -8.38
CA THR A 739 -6.07 31.65 -9.77
C THR A 739 -6.34 30.25 -10.32
N PRO A 740 -6.43 30.08 -11.66
CA PRO A 740 -6.32 28.76 -12.28
C PRO A 740 -4.91 28.17 -12.11
N ARG A 741 -4.73 26.91 -12.52
CA ARG A 741 -3.41 26.22 -12.54
C ARG A 741 -2.52 26.67 -13.73
N PHE A 742 -3.15 27.07 -14.83
CA PHE A 742 -2.52 27.60 -16.06
C PHE A 742 -3.57 28.43 -16.81
N PHE A 743 -3.15 29.12 -17.88
CA PHE A 743 -4.03 29.81 -18.83
C PHE A 743 -3.78 29.27 -20.24
N THR A 744 -4.67 29.61 -21.18
CA THR A 744 -4.56 29.36 -22.62
C THR A 744 -4.57 30.69 -23.38
N LYS A 745 -3.90 30.80 -24.53
CA LYS A 745 -3.92 32.03 -25.35
C LYS A 745 -5.35 32.33 -25.79
N GLY A 746 -5.85 33.50 -25.43
CA GLY A 746 -7.24 33.93 -25.65
C GLY A 746 -8.16 33.71 -24.45
N ASP A 747 -7.75 33.00 -23.40
CA ASP A 747 -8.54 32.86 -22.16
C ASP A 747 -8.79 34.23 -21.54
N GLU A 748 -10.02 34.43 -21.07
CA GLU A 748 -10.43 35.60 -20.30
C GLU A 748 -11.16 35.13 -19.04
N VAL A 749 -10.50 35.29 -17.89
CA VAL A 749 -10.89 34.66 -16.63
C VAL A 749 -10.84 35.67 -15.48
N THR A 750 -11.61 35.39 -14.43
CA THR A 750 -11.55 36.17 -13.19
C THR A 750 -10.44 35.61 -12.29
N VAL A 751 -9.48 36.47 -11.95
CA VAL A 751 -8.53 36.25 -10.85
C VAL A 751 -9.00 37.07 -9.66
N SER A 752 -9.08 36.45 -8.49
CA SER A 752 -9.56 37.11 -7.27
C SER A 752 -8.45 37.25 -6.23
N ALA A 753 -8.52 38.28 -5.41
CA ALA A 753 -7.84 38.34 -4.13
C ALA A 753 -8.88 38.40 -3.00
N VAL A 754 -8.80 37.49 -2.04
CA VAL A 754 -9.55 37.56 -0.79
C VAL A 754 -8.63 38.11 0.28
N VAL A 755 -9.03 39.20 0.91
CA VAL A 755 -8.25 39.86 1.97
C VAL A 755 -9.00 39.77 3.28
N HIS A 756 -8.37 39.15 4.29
CA HIS A 756 -8.93 38.96 5.62
C HIS A 756 -8.23 39.90 6.62
N ASN A 757 -9.01 40.54 7.49
CA ASN A 757 -8.52 41.40 8.57
C ASN A 757 -8.82 40.78 9.95
N TYR A 758 -7.82 40.16 10.58
CA TYR A 758 -7.91 39.61 11.93
C TYR A 758 -7.34 40.55 13.00
N LEU A 759 -6.96 41.79 12.64
CA LEU A 759 -6.57 42.82 13.60
C LEU A 759 -7.75 43.25 14.47
N ALA A 760 -7.44 43.79 15.64
CA ALA A 760 -8.44 44.08 16.69
C ALA A 760 -9.41 45.25 16.36
N SER A 761 -9.18 45.98 15.26
CA SER A 761 -10.06 47.04 14.76
C SER A 761 -10.49 46.78 13.32
N GLU A 762 -11.51 47.52 12.88
CA GLU A 762 -11.71 47.79 11.46
C GLU A 762 -10.44 48.45 10.87
N LYS A 763 -10.14 48.14 9.61
CA LYS A 763 -8.96 48.61 8.87
C LYS A 763 -9.31 48.91 7.43
N THR A 764 -8.83 50.04 6.91
CA THR A 764 -8.86 50.32 5.47
C THR A 764 -7.64 49.69 4.82
N ALA A 765 -7.84 48.66 4.02
CA ALA A 765 -6.77 48.00 3.28
C ALA A 765 -6.72 48.53 1.83
N ARG A 766 -5.56 49.04 1.40
CA ARG A 766 -5.28 49.30 -0.01
C ARG A 766 -4.94 47.98 -0.69
N VAL A 767 -5.81 47.51 -1.57
CA VAL A 767 -5.66 46.21 -2.24
C VAL A 767 -5.41 46.42 -3.73
N SER A 768 -4.40 45.72 -4.26
CA SER A 768 -3.96 45.81 -5.66
C SER A 768 -3.57 44.45 -6.22
N LEU A 769 -3.77 44.28 -7.53
CA LEU A 769 -3.27 43.16 -8.31
C LEU A 769 -2.33 43.70 -9.40
N GLN A 770 -1.18 43.07 -9.57
CA GLN A 770 -0.21 43.36 -10.64
C GLN A 770 0.03 42.06 -11.41
N ALA A 771 -0.33 42.03 -12.69
CA ALA A 771 -0.16 40.86 -13.55
C ALA A 771 0.84 41.17 -14.68
N GLN A 772 2.00 40.51 -14.66
CA GLN A 772 3.00 40.62 -15.70
C GLN A 772 2.74 39.58 -16.80
N GLY A 773 2.42 40.05 -18.00
CA GLY A 773 2.16 39.21 -19.18
C GLY A 773 0.69 38.81 -19.40
N LEU A 774 -0.22 39.26 -18.54
CA LEU A 774 -1.67 39.25 -18.77
C LEU A 774 -2.18 40.67 -19.04
N GLU A 775 -3.28 40.79 -19.78
CA GLU A 775 -4.02 42.03 -19.95
C GLU A 775 -5.07 42.19 -18.84
N MET A 776 -5.07 43.33 -18.16
CA MET A 776 -6.11 43.68 -17.19
C MET A 776 -7.32 44.25 -17.95
N VAL A 777 -8.41 43.47 -18.05
CA VAL A 777 -9.64 43.84 -18.75
C VAL A 777 -10.57 44.63 -17.82
N GLU A 778 -10.66 44.24 -16.54
CA GLU A 778 -11.52 44.88 -15.54
C GLU A 778 -10.92 44.79 -14.14
N GLY A 779 -11.18 45.79 -13.30
CA GLY A 779 -10.75 45.88 -11.91
C GLY A 779 -9.50 46.75 -11.71
N GLU A 780 -9.47 47.47 -10.58
CA GLU A 780 -8.44 48.48 -10.27
C GLU A 780 -7.85 48.29 -8.86
N THR A 781 -6.85 49.11 -8.50
CA THR A 781 -6.38 49.22 -7.12
C THR A 781 -7.37 50.07 -6.32
N ARG A 782 -7.90 49.53 -5.23
CA ARG A 782 -8.93 50.20 -4.42
C ARG A 782 -8.69 50.01 -2.93
N ASP A 783 -9.13 51.02 -2.17
CA ASP A 783 -9.14 50.99 -0.72
C ASP A 783 -10.45 50.36 -0.25
N VAL A 784 -10.37 49.30 0.55
CA VAL A 784 -11.52 48.52 1.03
C VAL A 784 -11.53 48.54 2.55
N VAL A 785 -12.69 48.89 3.13
CA VAL A 785 -12.91 48.82 4.57
C VAL A 785 -13.15 47.37 4.95
N LEU A 786 -12.25 46.82 5.78
CA LEU A 786 -12.33 45.48 6.34
C LEU A 786 -12.69 45.59 7.83
N PRO A 787 -13.90 45.18 8.26
CA PRO A 787 -14.23 45.05 9.68
C PRO A 787 -13.24 44.16 10.43
N SER A 788 -13.14 44.28 11.75
CA SER A 788 -12.38 43.31 12.55
C SER A 788 -13.00 41.91 12.41
N ARG A 789 -12.18 40.92 12.04
CA ARG A 789 -12.59 39.57 11.61
C ARG A 789 -13.47 39.54 10.37
N GLY A 790 -13.48 40.62 9.59
CA GLY A 790 -14.10 40.69 8.27
C GLY A 790 -13.14 40.29 7.16
N GLU A 791 -13.72 39.94 6.01
CA GLU A 791 -13.00 39.70 4.76
C GLU A 791 -13.67 40.44 3.61
N ALA A 792 -12.89 40.72 2.56
CA ALA A 792 -13.43 41.20 1.30
C ALA A 792 -12.76 40.49 0.12
N ARG A 793 -13.59 40.08 -0.84
CA ARG A 793 -13.16 39.54 -2.12
C ARG A 793 -13.13 40.66 -3.16
N LEU A 794 -12.01 40.78 -3.87
CA LEU A 794 -11.86 41.65 -5.02
C LEU A 794 -11.58 40.78 -6.25
N ASP A 795 -12.34 41.00 -7.31
CA ASP A 795 -12.19 40.31 -8.59
C ASP A 795 -11.56 41.24 -9.62
N TRP A 796 -10.64 40.71 -10.43
CA TRP A 796 -10.08 41.31 -11.63
C TRP A 796 -10.28 40.37 -12.82
N ARG A 797 -10.76 40.90 -13.92
CA ARG A 797 -10.94 40.16 -15.17
C ARG A 797 -9.65 40.30 -15.97
N VAL A 798 -8.97 39.19 -16.22
CA VAL A 798 -7.67 39.15 -16.92
C VAL A 798 -7.78 38.33 -18.19
N ARG A 799 -7.11 38.79 -19.25
CA ARG A 799 -6.97 38.07 -20.51
C ARG A 799 -5.52 37.61 -20.71
N ALA A 800 -5.33 36.43 -21.30
CA ALA A 800 -4.03 35.89 -21.65
C ALA A 800 -3.74 36.09 -23.16
N PRO A 801 -3.14 37.21 -23.60
CA PRO A 801 -3.04 37.55 -25.03
C PRO A 801 -2.01 36.72 -25.79
N ALA A 802 -1.02 36.11 -25.12
CA ALA A 802 0.09 35.42 -25.75
C ALA A 802 0.64 34.29 -24.87
N VAL A 803 1.21 33.26 -25.51
CA VAL A 803 1.93 32.15 -24.85
C VAL A 803 3.20 32.70 -24.17
N ARG A 804 3.37 32.41 -22.87
CA ARG A 804 4.50 32.80 -22.01
C ARG A 804 4.28 32.30 -20.58
N GLU A 805 5.29 32.39 -19.71
CA GLU A 805 5.04 32.44 -18.27
C GLU A 805 4.50 33.82 -17.86
N VAL A 806 3.56 33.85 -16.91
CA VAL A 806 2.98 35.08 -16.35
C VAL A 806 3.12 35.11 -14.83
N THR A 807 3.35 36.30 -14.28
CA THR A 807 3.52 36.50 -12.84
C THR A 807 2.37 37.33 -12.29
N ILE A 808 1.69 36.83 -11.26
CA ILE A 808 0.56 37.51 -10.59
C ILE A 808 0.98 37.86 -9.16
N LEU A 809 1.00 39.15 -8.85
CA LEU A 809 1.41 39.71 -7.57
C LEU A 809 0.23 40.49 -6.94
N GLY A 810 -0.39 39.91 -5.92
CA GLY A 810 -1.40 40.57 -5.10
C GLY A 810 -0.75 41.27 -3.89
N LYS A 811 -1.26 42.44 -3.51
CA LYS A 811 -0.82 43.20 -2.32
C LYS A 811 -2.03 43.77 -1.56
N ALA A 812 -2.03 43.66 -0.24
CA ALA A 812 -2.94 44.34 0.68
C ALA A 812 -2.12 45.09 1.75
N LEU A 813 -2.38 46.39 1.92
CA LEU A 813 -1.63 47.28 2.82
C LEU A 813 -2.58 48.00 3.78
N THR A 814 -2.36 47.93 5.09
CA THR A 814 -3.03 48.79 6.09
C THR A 814 -2.01 49.73 6.75
N ASP A 815 -2.46 50.46 7.77
CA ASP A 815 -1.64 51.31 8.66
C ASP A 815 -0.79 50.52 9.66
N GLU A 816 -1.02 49.21 9.80
CA GLU A 816 -0.44 48.36 10.85
C GLU A 816 0.17 47.06 10.29
N GLU A 817 -0.50 46.40 9.35
CA GLU A 817 0.00 45.20 8.67
C GLU A 817 0.05 45.37 7.16
N SER A 818 0.77 44.47 6.50
CA SER A 818 0.75 44.38 5.05
C SER A 818 1.12 42.97 4.57
N ASP A 819 0.44 42.51 3.52
CA ASP A 819 0.68 41.20 2.93
C ASP A 819 0.76 41.27 1.40
N ALA A 820 1.61 40.42 0.85
CA ALA A 820 1.84 40.35 -0.58
C ALA A 820 2.18 38.91 -0.97
N MET A 821 1.56 38.43 -2.04
CA MET A 821 1.67 37.05 -2.51
C MET A 821 1.94 37.07 -4.02
N GLU A 822 2.94 36.31 -4.45
CA GLU A 822 3.33 36.19 -5.86
C GLU A 822 3.16 34.74 -6.33
N LEU A 823 2.63 34.57 -7.54
CA LEU A 823 2.46 33.28 -8.22
C LEU A 823 2.98 33.38 -9.66
N ALA A 824 3.75 32.40 -10.11
CA ALA A 824 4.10 32.20 -11.52
C ALA A 824 3.20 31.10 -12.09
N LEU A 825 2.64 31.33 -13.29
CA LEU A 825 1.71 30.42 -13.96
C LEU A 825 2.00 30.41 -15.48
N PRO A 826 1.89 29.27 -16.18
CA PRO A 826 2.10 29.21 -17.62
C PRO A 826 0.83 29.58 -18.42
N VAL A 827 1.01 30.29 -19.54
CA VAL A 827 0.02 30.42 -20.63
C VAL A 827 0.41 29.47 -21.75
N ARG A 828 -0.49 28.58 -22.15
CA ARG A 828 -0.34 27.57 -23.21
C ARG A 828 -0.98 28.06 -24.53
N PRO A 829 -0.57 27.57 -25.72
CA PRO A 829 -1.30 27.83 -26.96
C PRO A 829 -2.71 27.24 -26.94
N PHE A 830 -3.66 27.87 -27.64
CA PHE A 830 -5.00 27.33 -27.85
C PHE A 830 -5.03 26.59 -29.20
N GLY A 831 -5.29 25.28 -29.16
CA GLY A 831 -5.36 24.42 -30.35
C GLY A 831 -4.44 23.19 -30.26
N VAL A 832 -4.14 22.61 -31.41
CA VAL A 832 -3.23 21.47 -31.58
C VAL A 832 -2.07 21.89 -32.48
N THR A 833 -0.85 21.47 -32.17
CA THR A 833 0.33 21.74 -33.00
C THR A 833 0.21 21.02 -34.34
N MET A 834 0.56 21.70 -35.44
CA MET A 834 0.61 21.12 -36.78
C MET A 834 1.97 21.44 -37.43
N THR A 835 2.57 20.45 -38.08
CA THR A 835 3.80 20.56 -38.85
C THR A 835 3.49 20.42 -40.34
N ILE A 836 4.18 21.19 -41.19
CA ILE A 836 4.13 21.05 -42.65
C ILE A 836 5.56 21.16 -43.16
N ALA A 837 6.11 20.08 -43.70
CA ALA A 837 7.47 20.07 -44.22
C ALA A 837 7.53 19.86 -45.74
N ARG A 838 8.69 20.23 -46.31
CA ARG A 838 9.10 19.93 -47.68
C ARG A 838 10.59 19.58 -47.64
N SER A 839 10.95 18.51 -48.32
CA SER A 839 12.32 18.00 -48.42
C SER A 839 12.74 17.93 -49.89
N GLY A 840 14.03 17.92 -50.18
CA GLY A 840 14.54 17.95 -51.55
C GLY A 840 16.04 18.23 -51.64
N SER A 841 16.62 18.01 -52.82
CA SER A 841 18.06 18.09 -53.07
C SER A 841 18.41 18.92 -54.32
N VAL A 842 19.53 19.64 -54.29
CA VAL A 842 20.07 20.39 -55.44
C VAL A 842 21.34 19.69 -55.96
N ALA A 843 21.23 18.99 -57.10
CA ALA A 843 22.28 18.10 -57.61
C ALA A 843 23.32 18.75 -58.55
N ALA A 844 23.27 20.08 -58.74
CA ALA A 844 24.16 20.80 -59.66
C ALA A 844 24.58 22.17 -59.09
N ALA A 845 25.80 22.61 -59.41
CA ALA A 845 26.37 23.86 -58.87
C ALA A 845 25.58 25.14 -59.21
N ASP A 846 24.92 25.15 -60.38
CA ASP A 846 24.05 26.24 -60.84
C ASP A 846 22.55 25.93 -60.63
N GLY A 847 22.23 24.91 -59.83
CA GLY A 847 20.87 24.42 -59.62
C GLY A 847 20.05 25.31 -58.68
N ALA A 848 18.74 25.41 -58.96
CA ALA A 848 17.79 26.09 -58.08
C ALA A 848 16.57 25.18 -57.85
N ALA A 849 16.07 25.17 -56.61
CA ALA A 849 14.83 24.50 -56.22
C ALA A 849 13.92 25.49 -55.49
N SER A 850 12.61 25.30 -55.62
CA SER A 850 11.57 26.14 -55.01
C SER A 850 10.47 25.24 -54.46
N ALA A 851 10.02 25.51 -53.23
CA ALA A 851 8.93 24.79 -52.60
C ALA A 851 7.95 25.79 -51.97
N ASP A 852 6.68 25.69 -52.34
CA ASP A 852 5.61 26.51 -51.76
C ASP A 852 5.07 25.88 -50.47
N LEU A 853 4.90 26.72 -49.44
CA LEU A 853 4.39 26.34 -48.12
C LEU A 853 3.14 27.16 -47.80
N GLU A 854 1.97 26.54 -47.96
CA GLU A 854 0.69 27.15 -47.57
C GLU A 854 0.35 26.80 -46.12
N PHE A 855 0.15 27.83 -45.28
CA PHE A 855 -0.38 27.65 -43.92
C PHE A 855 -1.91 27.54 -43.96
N PRO A 856 -2.51 26.47 -43.42
CA PRO A 856 -3.97 26.34 -43.27
C PRO A 856 -4.66 27.57 -42.68
N GLY A 857 -5.84 27.88 -43.21
CA GLY A 857 -6.68 28.97 -42.71
C GLY A 857 -7.09 28.74 -41.25
N GLY A 858 -6.90 29.76 -40.42
CA GLY A 858 -7.20 29.71 -38.98
C GLY A 858 -5.98 29.49 -38.07
N ILE A 859 -4.80 29.17 -38.61
CA ILE A 859 -3.57 29.09 -37.81
C ILE A 859 -3.18 30.47 -37.27
N ASP A 860 -3.00 30.56 -35.95
CA ASP A 860 -2.46 31.70 -35.21
C ASP A 860 -1.13 32.19 -35.85
N PRO A 861 -1.02 33.45 -36.31
CA PRO A 861 0.22 33.98 -36.89
C PRO A 861 1.42 33.90 -35.94
N ASP A 862 1.21 34.02 -34.63
CA ASP A 862 2.29 34.02 -33.64
C ASP A 862 2.86 32.61 -33.36
N SER A 863 2.15 31.54 -33.75
CA SER A 863 2.62 30.16 -33.57
C SER A 863 3.37 29.61 -34.78
N ARG A 864 3.52 30.40 -35.85
CA ARG A 864 4.20 29.97 -37.08
C ARG A 864 5.70 30.11 -36.95
N SER A 865 6.40 28.97 -36.86
CA SER A 865 7.81 28.86 -37.16
C SER A 865 8.03 28.49 -38.64
N LEU A 866 9.19 28.85 -39.17
CA LEU A 866 9.75 28.28 -40.38
C LEU A 866 11.21 27.95 -40.09
N GLU A 867 11.56 26.67 -40.22
CA GLU A 867 12.93 26.19 -40.15
C GLU A 867 13.37 25.74 -41.55
N VAL A 868 14.60 26.10 -41.94
CA VAL A 868 15.17 25.75 -43.25
C VAL A 868 16.56 25.20 -43.00
N GLN A 869 16.66 23.87 -42.98
CA GLN A 869 17.90 23.15 -42.74
C GLN A 869 18.63 22.88 -44.07
N PHE A 870 19.90 23.24 -44.15
CA PHE A 870 20.78 22.90 -45.27
C PHE A 870 21.86 21.92 -44.81
N THR A 871 22.08 20.85 -45.57
CA THR A 871 23.11 19.85 -45.28
C THR A 871 23.90 19.50 -46.56
N PRO A 872 25.20 19.19 -46.47
CA PRO A 872 26.04 18.92 -47.64
C PRO A 872 26.04 17.43 -48.07
N SER A 873 25.31 16.55 -47.39
CA SER A 873 25.28 15.10 -47.65
C SER A 873 24.04 14.43 -47.06
N VAL A 874 23.68 13.24 -47.54
CA VAL A 874 22.57 12.43 -46.96
C VAL A 874 22.87 12.13 -45.49
N ALA A 875 24.13 11.84 -45.17
CA ALA A 875 24.62 11.67 -43.80
C ALA A 875 24.30 12.87 -42.87
N GLY A 876 24.36 14.10 -43.38
CA GLY A 876 24.07 15.30 -42.59
C GLY A 876 22.61 15.37 -42.13
N THR A 877 21.66 14.91 -42.96
CA THR A 877 20.22 14.98 -42.64
C THR A 877 19.77 14.01 -41.55
N ILE A 878 20.57 12.99 -41.22
CA ILE A 878 20.19 12.02 -40.19
C ILE A 878 20.21 12.65 -38.78
N PHE A 879 21.02 13.67 -38.51
CA PHE A 879 21.19 14.17 -37.14
C PHE A 879 19.91 14.75 -36.52
N GLY A 880 19.09 15.48 -37.28
CA GLY A 880 17.78 15.94 -36.78
C GLY A 880 16.81 14.79 -36.50
N ALA A 881 16.81 13.77 -37.36
CA ALA A 881 16.03 12.55 -37.16
C ALA A 881 16.42 11.82 -35.85
N LEU A 882 17.72 11.79 -35.50
CA LEU A 882 18.20 11.24 -34.24
C LEU A 882 17.68 12.07 -33.04
N ASP A 883 17.79 13.40 -33.09
CA ASP A 883 17.38 14.27 -31.98
C ASP A 883 15.87 14.22 -31.71
N TYR A 884 15.03 14.12 -32.75
CA TYR A 884 13.59 13.82 -32.62
C TYR A 884 13.35 12.52 -31.83
N LEU A 885 13.99 11.42 -32.23
CA LEU A 885 13.80 10.12 -31.60
C LEU A 885 14.34 10.07 -30.16
N THR A 886 15.27 10.95 -29.78
CA THR A 886 15.71 11.04 -28.37
C THR A 886 14.83 11.95 -27.49
N SER A 887 13.90 12.72 -28.06
CA SER A 887 13.15 13.78 -27.36
C SER A 887 11.64 13.56 -27.24
N PHE A 888 11.08 12.55 -27.91
CA PHE A 888 9.65 12.22 -27.86
C PHE A 888 9.20 11.70 -26.47
N PRO A 889 8.04 12.13 -25.92
CA PRO A 889 7.52 11.67 -24.62
C PRO A 889 6.75 10.34 -24.70
N TYR A 890 6.65 9.60 -23.58
CA TYR A 890 6.42 8.14 -23.58
C TYR A 890 5.12 7.64 -22.94
N GLY A 891 4.36 6.82 -23.68
CA GLY A 891 3.26 5.97 -23.19
C GLY A 891 3.42 4.50 -23.55
N CYS A 892 3.41 4.17 -24.84
CA CYS A 892 3.25 2.80 -25.36
C CYS A 892 4.54 1.96 -25.38
N THR A 893 4.40 0.65 -25.62
CA THR A 893 5.51 -0.27 -25.93
C THR A 893 6.22 0.11 -27.23
N GLU A 894 5.48 0.48 -28.29
CA GLU A 894 6.05 1.02 -29.54
C GLU A 894 6.87 2.28 -29.26
N GLN A 895 6.29 3.30 -28.64
CA GLN A 895 6.97 4.56 -28.33
C GLN A 895 8.24 4.38 -27.47
N THR A 896 8.23 3.37 -26.60
CA THR A 896 9.41 2.98 -25.80
C THR A 896 10.48 2.35 -26.70
N MET A 897 10.12 1.43 -27.59
CA MET A 897 11.02 0.84 -28.58
C MET A 897 11.60 1.87 -29.55
N SER A 898 10.75 2.74 -30.10
CA SER A 898 11.11 3.73 -31.11
C SER A 898 11.87 4.93 -30.55
N SER A 899 12.15 4.98 -29.24
CA SER A 899 13.21 5.80 -28.66
C SER A 899 14.41 4.94 -28.24
N PHE A 900 14.19 3.80 -27.59
CA PHE A 900 15.26 2.90 -27.16
C PHE A 900 16.18 2.49 -28.33
N LEU A 901 15.61 1.95 -29.41
CA LEU A 901 16.37 1.43 -30.54
C LEU A 901 17.14 2.54 -31.29
N PRO A 902 16.59 3.73 -31.56
CA PRO A 902 17.37 4.86 -32.04
C PRO A 902 18.49 5.29 -31.11
N ASN A 903 18.27 5.42 -29.80
CA ASN A 903 19.35 5.77 -28.86
C ASN A 903 20.50 4.74 -28.91
N VAL A 904 20.18 3.45 -29.07
CA VAL A 904 21.14 2.36 -29.30
C VAL A 904 21.88 2.51 -30.64
N VAL A 905 21.17 2.83 -31.73
CA VAL A 905 21.76 3.04 -33.07
C VAL A 905 22.65 4.30 -33.06
N VAL A 906 22.25 5.39 -32.40
CA VAL A 906 23.07 6.59 -32.16
C VAL A 906 24.35 6.23 -31.42
N ALA A 907 24.26 5.53 -30.28
CA ALA A 907 25.42 5.14 -29.48
C ALA A 907 26.39 4.27 -30.28
N ARG A 908 25.87 3.35 -31.10
CA ARG A 908 26.68 2.53 -32.03
C ARG A 908 27.28 3.36 -33.16
N ALA A 909 26.54 4.26 -33.79
CA ALA A 909 27.01 5.10 -34.88
C ALA A 909 28.13 6.06 -34.41
N LEU A 910 27.94 6.78 -33.31
CA LEU A 910 28.96 7.67 -32.74
C LEU A 910 30.24 6.92 -32.30
N LYS A 911 30.15 5.61 -32.04
CA LYS A 911 31.27 4.72 -31.71
C LYS A 911 31.96 4.16 -32.96
N ASP A 912 31.20 3.61 -33.91
CA ASP A 912 31.71 3.00 -35.15
C ASP A 912 32.28 4.02 -36.15
N LEU A 913 31.80 5.28 -36.11
CA LEU A 913 32.11 6.33 -37.08
C LEU A 913 33.12 7.35 -36.54
N GLY A 914 33.34 7.42 -35.23
CA GLY A 914 34.34 8.28 -34.58
C GLY A 914 34.03 9.78 -34.60
N VAL A 915 32.79 10.18 -34.91
CA VAL A 915 32.39 11.58 -35.07
C VAL A 915 32.21 12.28 -33.71
N THR A 916 32.73 13.50 -33.59
CA THR A 916 32.41 14.43 -32.50
C THR A 916 31.02 15.03 -32.72
N SER A 917 30.06 14.68 -31.86
CA SER A 917 28.70 15.23 -31.84
C SER A 917 28.44 15.95 -30.52
N ASN A 918 27.47 16.87 -30.50
CA ASN A 918 26.99 17.56 -29.30
C ASN A 918 26.12 16.66 -28.40
N VAL A 919 25.75 15.46 -28.84
CA VAL A 919 24.99 14.48 -28.06
C VAL A 919 25.79 14.03 -26.83
N ASP A 920 25.30 14.38 -25.64
CA ASP A 920 25.87 13.91 -24.38
C ASP A 920 25.70 12.39 -24.25
N ARG A 921 26.84 11.70 -24.18
CA ARG A 921 26.92 10.24 -24.07
C ARG A 921 26.41 9.73 -22.70
N ALA A 922 26.48 10.53 -21.64
CA ALA A 922 25.95 10.16 -20.33
C ALA A 922 24.42 10.24 -20.33
N ALA A 923 23.84 11.35 -20.78
CA ALA A 923 22.39 11.45 -20.97
C ALA A 923 21.85 10.39 -21.95
N LEU A 924 22.58 10.09 -23.03
CA LEU A 924 22.22 9.03 -23.99
C LEU A 924 22.17 7.65 -23.32
N GLN A 925 23.18 7.29 -22.51
CA GLN A 925 23.18 6.01 -21.78
C GLN A 925 21.99 5.93 -20.81
N VAL A 926 21.70 7.00 -20.07
CA VAL A 926 20.53 7.05 -19.17
C VAL A 926 19.20 6.89 -19.91
N LYS A 927 19.08 7.34 -21.17
CA LYS A 927 17.91 7.06 -22.03
C LYS A 927 17.84 5.58 -22.44
N ILE A 928 18.96 4.98 -22.83
CA ILE A 928 19.07 3.54 -23.17
C ILE A 928 18.66 2.69 -21.97
N ASP A 929 19.22 2.95 -20.79
CA ASP A 929 18.98 2.16 -19.57
C ASP A 929 17.51 2.25 -19.12
N LYS A 930 16.90 3.45 -19.16
CA LYS A 930 15.48 3.65 -18.83
C LYS A 930 14.53 3.00 -19.84
N GLY A 931 14.83 3.11 -21.14
CA GLY A 931 14.05 2.43 -22.19
C GLY A 931 14.11 0.92 -22.02
N LEU A 932 15.31 0.38 -21.78
CA LEU A 932 15.53 -1.05 -21.57
C LEU A 932 14.82 -1.60 -20.33
N GLN A 933 14.83 -0.84 -19.22
CA GLN A 933 14.10 -1.21 -18.01
C GLN A 933 12.60 -1.25 -18.26
N ARG A 934 12.00 -0.19 -18.84
CA ARG A 934 10.57 -0.14 -19.18
C ARG A 934 10.14 -1.26 -20.13
N LEU A 935 11.01 -1.68 -21.06
CA LEU A 935 10.77 -2.85 -21.91
C LEU A 935 10.74 -4.17 -21.13
N TYR A 936 11.49 -4.32 -20.04
CA TYR A 936 11.33 -5.48 -19.17
C TYR A 936 10.04 -5.42 -18.35
N ASP A 937 9.68 -4.22 -17.88
CA ASP A 937 8.48 -3.99 -17.04
C ASP A 937 7.17 -4.19 -17.84
N TYR A 938 7.26 -4.07 -19.17
CA TYR A 938 6.18 -4.35 -20.13
C TYR A 938 6.19 -5.79 -20.66
N GLN A 939 7.13 -6.67 -20.24
CA GLN A 939 7.15 -8.06 -20.72
C GLN A 939 6.17 -8.93 -19.92
N HIS A 940 5.04 -9.29 -20.55
CA HIS A 940 3.96 -10.08 -19.93
C HIS A 940 4.43 -11.45 -19.43
N GLU A 941 3.65 -12.12 -18.56
CA GLU A 941 4.01 -13.43 -17.97
C GLU A 941 4.32 -14.50 -19.03
N ASP A 942 3.63 -14.48 -20.18
CA ASP A 942 3.84 -15.43 -21.28
C ASP A 942 5.15 -15.20 -22.07
N GLY A 943 5.83 -14.08 -21.85
CA GLY A 943 7.09 -13.71 -22.50
C GLY A 943 6.96 -12.78 -23.70
N GLY A 944 5.74 -12.49 -24.16
CA GLY A 944 5.50 -11.52 -25.23
C GLY A 944 5.39 -10.08 -24.74
N TRP A 945 5.02 -9.20 -25.67
CA TRP A 945 4.71 -7.79 -25.46
C TRP A 945 3.44 -7.40 -26.21
N GLY A 946 2.56 -6.64 -25.55
CA GLY A 946 1.43 -5.97 -26.18
C GLY A 946 1.80 -4.58 -26.72
N TRP A 947 0.79 -3.76 -27.00
CA TRP A 947 0.96 -2.34 -27.31
C TRP A 947 1.20 -1.51 -26.04
N TRP A 948 0.78 -2.04 -24.89
CA TRP A 948 0.90 -1.48 -23.55
C TRP A 948 1.50 -2.55 -22.61
N GLN A 949 1.27 -2.39 -21.31
CA GLN A 949 1.71 -3.30 -20.24
C GLN A 949 0.60 -4.28 -19.78
N THR A 950 -0.64 -4.05 -20.23
CA THR A 950 -1.86 -4.65 -19.68
C THR A 950 -2.82 -5.19 -20.74
N ASP A 951 -2.41 -5.20 -22.02
CA ASP A 951 -3.13 -5.83 -23.13
C ASP A 951 -2.56 -7.22 -23.48
N ASP A 952 -3.10 -7.88 -24.51
CA ASP A 952 -2.61 -9.20 -24.93
C ASP A 952 -1.28 -9.11 -25.69
N SER A 953 -0.40 -10.10 -25.51
CA SER A 953 0.88 -10.20 -26.22
C SER A 953 0.68 -10.28 -27.74
N HIS A 954 1.24 -9.32 -28.49
CA HIS A 954 1.03 -9.16 -29.93
C HIS A 954 2.24 -9.61 -30.76
N ALA A 955 2.00 -10.23 -31.92
CA ALA A 955 3.04 -10.87 -32.73
C ALA A 955 4.04 -9.86 -33.32
N PHE A 956 3.54 -8.76 -33.89
CA PHE A 956 4.38 -7.67 -34.41
C PHE A 956 5.20 -7.00 -33.30
N MET A 957 4.55 -6.64 -32.18
CA MET A 957 5.23 -5.98 -31.05
C MET A 957 6.33 -6.86 -30.46
N THR A 958 6.05 -8.15 -30.25
CA THR A 958 7.05 -9.08 -29.74
C THR A 958 8.21 -9.30 -30.73
N ALA A 959 7.95 -9.31 -32.04
CA ALA A 959 9.01 -9.35 -33.06
C ALA A 959 9.87 -8.07 -33.07
N TYR A 960 9.24 -6.90 -32.97
CA TYR A 960 9.93 -5.61 -32.95
C TYR A 960 10.84 -5.48 -31.72
N VAL A 961 10.33 -5.78 -30.53
CA VAL A 961 11.12 -5.78 -29.30
C VAL A 961 12.25 -6.82 -29.35
N LEU A 962 11.98 -8.04 -29.82
CA LEU A 962 13.00 -9.09 -29.92
C LEU A 962 14.14 -8.74 -30.89
N SER A 963 13.83 -8.11 -32.03
CA SER A 963 14.86 -7.60 -32.96
C SER A 963 15.64 -6.46 -32.31
N GLY A 964 14.99 -5.43 -31.76
CA GLY A 964 15.70 -4.28 -31.16
C GLY A 964 16.56 -4.65 -29.95
N LEU A 965 16.12 -5.59 -29.10
CA LEU A 965 16.94 -6.16 -28.03
C LEU A 965 18.17 -6.92 -28.58
N SER A 966 18.00 -7.66 -29.68
CA SER A 966 19.11 -8.35 -30.36
C SER A 966 20.10 -7.36 -31.00
N GLN A 967 19.60 -6.25 -31.56
CA GLN A 967 20.42 -5.16 -32.08
C GLN A 967 21.16 -4.40 -30.97
N ALA A 968 20.53 -4.17 -29.81
CA ALA A 968 21.16 -3.57 -28.63
C ALA A 968 22.29 -4.44 -28.08
N ARG A 969 22.07 -5.76 -27.99
CA ARG A 969 23.13 -6.72 -27.66
C ARG A 969 24.28 -6.67 -28.68
N ALA A 970 23.98 -6.49 -29.97
CA ALA A 970 24.98 -6.32 -31.02
C ALA A 970 25.70 -4.95 -31.01
N ALA A 971 25.16 -3.95 -30.32
CA ALA A 971 25.82 -2.67 -30.01
C ALA A 971 26.72 -2.73 -28.74
N ALA A 972 26.67 -3.85 -28.01
CA ALA A 972 27.24 -4.09 -26.69
C ALA A 972 26.52 -3.37 -25.53
N VAL A 973 25.20 -3.22 -25.62
CA VAL A 973 24.33 -2.94 -24.46
C VAL A 973 24.04 -4.24 -23.71
N GLU A 974 24.01 -4.19 -22.38
CA GLU A 974 23.75 -5.37 -21.54
C GLU A 974 22.25 -5.68 -21.47
N VAL A 975 21.83 -6.74 -22.17
CA VAL A 975 20.43 -7.18 -22.25
C VAL A 975 20.23 -8.49 -21.46
N ARG A 976 19.18 -8.55 -20.63
CA ARG A 976 18.82 -9.72 -19.81
C ARG A 976 18.57 -10.94 -20.71
N PRO A 977 19.37 -12.03 -20.60
CA PRO A 977 19.23 -13.19 -21.48
C PRO A 977 17.87 -13.88 -21.38
N GLU A 978 17.26 -13.88 -20.18
CA GLU A 978 15.94 -14.51 -19.95
C GLU A 978 14.81 -13.77 -20.67
N ALA A 979 14.84 -12.44 -20.75
CA ALA A 979 13.81 -11.68 -21.47
C ALA A 979 13.81 -12.01 -22.97
N VAL A 980 15.00 -12.06 -23.58
CA VAL A 980 15.20 -12.49 -24.97
C VAL A 980 14.79 -13.95 -25.19
N GLN A 981 15.12 -14.83 -24.24
CA GLN A 981 14.76 -16.26 -24.31
C GLN A 981 13.23 -16.45 -24.28
N ARG A 982 12.52 -15.85 -23.31
CA ARG A 982 11.06 -15.92 -23.17
C ARG A 982 10.35 -15.43 -24.43
N ALA A 983 10.73 -14.25 -24.93
CA ALA A 983 10.16 -13.66 -26.13
C ALA A 983 10.40 -14.49 -27.39
N ARG A 984 11.61 -15.06 -27.55
CA ARG A 984 11.94 -15.91 -28.70
C ARG A 984 11.13 -17.21 -28.70
N ASP A 985 10.94 -17.82 -27.53
CA ASP A 985 10.20 -19.08 -27.40
C ASP A 985 8.68 -18.85 -27.57
N TRP A 986 8.15 -17.71 -27.10
CA TRP A 986 6.78 -17.26 -27.39
C TRP A 986 6.59 -16.98 -28.89
N LEU A 987 7.48 -16.20 -29.51
CA LEU A 987 7.35 -15.78 -30.91
C LEU A 987 7.48 -16.98 -31.87
N LYS A 988 8.35 -17.95 -31.57
CA LYS A 988 8.43 -19.23 -32.30
C LYS A 988 7.13 -20.02 -32.16
N THR A 989 6.53 -20.02 -30.97
CA THR A 989 5.23 -20.67 -30.71
C THR A 989 4.11 -20.05 -31.54
N GLN A 990 4.08 -18.72 -31.70
CA GLN A 990 3.08 -18.08 -32.58
C GLN A 990 3.36 -18.33 -34.08
N PHE A 991 4.63 -18.31 -34.50
CA PHE A 991 5.05 -18.62 -35.88
C PHE A 991 4.60 -20.02 -36.33
N ASP A 992 4.68 -21.00 -35.42
CA ASP A 992 4.30 -22.39 -35.67
C ASP A 992 2.78 -22.63 -35.57
N ARG A 993 2.04 -21.78 -34.85
CA ARG A 993 0.58 -21.94 -34.61
C ARG A 993 -0.31 -21.26 -35.64
N SER A 994 0.11 -20.16 -36.24
CA SER A 994 -0.80 -19.29 -37.00
C SER A 994 -0.66 -19.44 -38.52
N GLU A 995 -1.63 -20.14 -39.13
CA GLU A 995 -1.82 -20.20 -40.59
C GLU A 995 -2.34 -18.88 -41.20
N ARG A 996 -2.51 -17.82 -40.40
CA ARG A 996 -3.16 -16.55 -40.81
C ARG A 996 -2.24 -15.33 -40.81
N VAL A 997 -1.00 -15.43 -40.34
CA VAL A 997 -0.04 -14.30 -40.35
C VAL A 997 0.25 -13.90 -41.80
N LEU A 998 0.18 -12.59 -42.11
CA LEU A 998 0.53 -12.08 -43.44
C LEU A 998 2.00 -12.37 -43.79
N PRO A 999 2.33 -12.61 -45.09
CA PRO A 999 3.67 -13.05 -45.50
C PRO A 999 4.80 -12.15 -44.98
N ASP A 1000 4.62 -10.83 -45.01
CA ASP A 1000 5.64 -9.86 -44.59
C ASP A 1000 5.83 -9.87 -43.06
N LEU A 1001 4.76 -9.95 -42.27
CA LEU A 1001 4.87 -10.14 -40.82
C LEU A 1001 5.56 -11.47 -40.49
N ARG A 1002 5.29 -12.52 -41.27
CA ARG A 1002 5.96 -13.82 -41.14
C ARG A 1002 7.46 -13.70 -41.43
N ALA A 1003 7.85 -12.91 -42.43
CA ALA A 1003 9.25 -12.59 -42.72
C ALA A 1003 9.90 -11.79 -41.58
N TYR A 1004 9.18 -10.84 -40.97
CA TYR A 1004 9.69 -10.06 -39.84
C TYR A 1004 9.93 -10.93 -38.59
N MET A 1005 8.98 -11.80 -38.26
CA MET A 1005 9.13 -12.80 -37.18
C MET A 1005 10.35 -13.69 -37.43
N ALA A 1006 10.58 -14.15 -38.66
CA ALA A 1006 11.74 -14.95 -39.01
C ALA A 1006 13.07 -14.18 -38.86
N LEU A 1007 13.11 -12.89 -39.22
CA LEU A 1007 14.27 -12.03 -38.97
C LEU A 1007 14.54 -11.91 -37.47
N ALA A 1008 13.56 -11.51 -36.67
CA ALA A 1008 13.70 -11.32 -35.22
C ALA A 1008 14.14 -12.61 -34.50
N LEU A 1009 13.58 -13.77 -34.87
CA LEU A 1009 14.01 -15.08 -34.36
C LEU A 1009 15.46 -15.39 -34.73
N THR A 1010 15.88 -15.09 -35.97
CA THR A 1010 17.24 -15.34 -36.45
C THR A 1010 18.27 -14.43 -35.79
N GLU A 1011 17.94 -13.15 -35.59
CA GLU A 1011 18.78 -12.19 -34.83
C GLU A 1011 18.90 -12.58 -33.35
N ALA A 1012 17.84 -13.12 -32.75
CA ALA A 1012 17.85 -13.74 -31.42
C ALA A 1012 18.55 -15.13 -31.37
N GLY A 1013 19.19 -15.53 -32.46
CA GLY A 1013 20.05 -16.72 -32.56
C GLY A 1013 19.35 -18.02 -33.01
N LEU A 1014 18.04 -18.02 -33.25
CA LEU A 1014 17.29 -19.21 -33.69
C LEU A 1014 17.38 -19.36 -35.22
N ARG A 1015 18.50 -19.91 -35.70
CA ARG A 1015 18.73 -20.26 -37.11
C ARG A 1015 18.02 -21.57 -37.50
N ASP A 1016 16.69 -21.61 -37.35
CA ASP A 1016 15.86 -22.76 -37.76
C ASP A 1016 15.58 -22.72 -39.26
N ALA A 1017 16.12 -23.69 -40.00
CA ALA A 1017 15.90 -23.83 -41.44
C ALA A 1017 14.40 -23.92 -41.80
N LYS A 1018 13.55 -24.50 -40.95
CA LYS A 1018 12.10 -24.59 -41.20
C LYS A 1018 11.40 -23.24 -41.21
N VAL A 1019 11.86 -22.31 -40.38
CA VAL A 1019 11.33 -20.94 -40.30
C VAL A 1019 11.69 -20.18 -41.58
N LEU A 1020 12.94 -20.29 -42.02
CA LEU A 1020 13.44 -19.68 -43.25
C LEU A 1020 12.79 -20.30 -44.51
N ASP A 1021 12.65 -21.62 -44.54
CA ASP A 1021 12.02 -22.35 -45.65
C ASP A 1021 10.53 -22.02 -45.78
N ALA A 1022 9.81 -21.86 -44.67
CA ALA A 1022 8.41 -21.44 -44.67
C ALA A 1022 8.26 -20.06 -45.33
N VAL A 1023 8.99 -19.05 -44.86
CA VAL A 1023 8.97 -17.69 -45.44
C VAL A 1023 9.41 -17.71 -46.91
N TRP A 1024 10.50 -18.40 -47.24
CA TRP A 1024 11.01 -18.44 -48.60
C TRP A 1024 10.10 -19.20 -49.59
N SER A 1025 9.32 -20.17 -49.10
CA SER A 1025 8.29 -20.82 -49.93
C SER A 1025 7.24 -19.82 -50.42
N GLU A 1026 6.92 -18.81 -49.60
CA GLU A 1026 5.91 -17.78 -49.86
C GLU A 1026 6.46 -16.52 -50.56
N ARG A 1027 7.75 -16.51 -50.98
CA ARG A 1027 8.45 -15.30 -51.49
C ARG A 1027 7.78 -14.56 -52.66
N THR A 1028 6.89 -15.21 -53.41
CA THR A 1028 6.10 -14.57 -54.50
C THR A 1028 4.81 -13.90 -54.00
N ARG A 1029 4.54 -13.94 -52.69
CA ARG A 1029 3.47 -13.24 -51.97
C ARG A 1029 3.99 -12.11 -51.09
N LEU A 1030 5.30 -12.03 -50.87
CA LEU A 1030 5.94 -10.98 -50.10
C LEU A 1030 5.87 -9.65 -50.87
N SER A 1031 5.65 -8.54 -50.18
CA SER A 1031 5.94 -7.22 -50.75
C SER A 1031 7.46 -7.01 -50.86
N PRO A 1032 7.95 -5.96 -51.55
CA PRO A 1032 9.35 -5.55 -51.47
C PRO A 1032 9.90 -5.45 -50.03
N TYR A 1033 9.08 -5.03 -49.07
CA TYR A 1033 9.46 -4.99 -47.65
C TYR A 1033 9.71 -6.41 -47.12
N GLY A 1034 8.73 -7.32 -47.27
CA GLY A 1034 8.86 -8.73 -46.90
C GLY A 1034 10.04 -9.44 -47.59
N VAL A 1035 10.34 -9.14 -48.86
CA VAL A 1035 11.51 -9.67 -49.56
C VAL A 1035 12.82 -9.20 -48.92
N ALA A 1036 12.92 -7.92 -48.56
CA ALA A 1036 14.09 -7.39 -47.86
C ALA A 1036 14.27 -8.01 -46.46
N LEU A 1037 13.17 -8.16 -45.70
CA LEU A 1037 13.18 -8.81 -44.38
C LEU A 1037 13.58 -10.29 -44.47
N ALA A 1038 12.99 -11.04 -45.41
CA ALA A 1038 13.33 -12.45 -45.65
C ALA A 1038 14.80 -12.61 -46.09
N GLY A 1039 15.28 -11.74 -46.98
CA GLY A 1039 16.68 -11.75 -47.42
C GLY A 1039 17.67 -11.42 -46.29
N LEU A 1040 17.31 -10.52 -45.37
CA LEU A 1040 18.10 -10.23 -44.17
C LEU A 1040 18.08 -11.39 -43.17
N ALA A 1041 16.96 -12.10 -43.02
CA ALA A 1041 16.89 -13.31 -42.18
C ALA A 1041 17.78 -14.42 -42.74
N LEU A 1042 17.71 -14.67 -44.06
CA LEU A 1042 18.58 -15.61 -44.77
C LEU A 1042 20.07 -15.24 -44.62
N LEU A 1043 20.41 -13.95 -44.80
CA LEU A 1043 21.77 -13.45 -44.59
C LEU A 1043 22.25 -13.61 -43.14
N ALA A 1044 21.39 -13.33 -42.15
CA ALA A 1044 21.70 -13.50 -40.72
C ALA A 1044 21.86 -14.97 -40.32
N ALA A 1045 21.28 -15.91 -41.08
CA ALA A 1045 21.51 -17.35 -40.95
C ALA A 1045 22.78 -17.84 -41.67
N GLY A 1046 23.22 -17.13 -42.71
CA GLY A 1046 24.32 -17.53 -43.61
C GLY A 1046 23.85 -18.32 -44.83
N ASP A 1047 22.59 -18.16 -45.24
CA ASP A 1047 21.96 -18.87 -46.36
C ASP A 1047 22.16 -18.11 -47.68
N THR A 1048 22.56 -18.83 -48.73
CA THR A 1048 22.87 -18.24 -50.05
C THR A 1048 21.65 -17.65 -50.77
N ARG A 1049 20.43 -18.03 -50.38
CA ARG A 1049 19.18 -17.47 -50.95
C ARG A 1049 19.01 -15.97 -50.67
N ALA A 1050 19.81 -15.38 -49.79
CA ALA A 1050 19.88 -13.94 -49.61
C ALA A 1050 20.26 -13.20 -50.92
N GLU A 1051 21.06 -13.81 -51.81
CA GLU A 1051 21.37 -13.26 -53.14
C GLU A 1051 20.18 -13.30 -54.10
N ASP A 1052 19.31 -14.31 -53.99
CA ASP A 1052 18.06 -14.36 -54.74
C ASP A 1052 17.12 -13.24 -54.29
N ALA A 1053 17.06 -12.96 -52.97
CA ALA A 1053 16.29 -11.84 -52.42
C ALA A 1053 16.83 -10.49 -52.88
N ALA A 1054 18.15 -10.30 -52.91
CA ALA A 1054 18.79 -9.11 -53.49
C ALA A 1054 18.45 -8.95 -54.99
N ALA A 1055 18.45 -10.04 -55.76
CA ALA A 1055 18.07 -9.99 -57.19
C ALA A 1055 16.59 -9.65 -57.40
N LEU A 1056 15.69 -10.13 -56.54
CA LEU A 1056 14.27 -9.76 -56.57
C LEU A 1056 14.06 -8.27 -56.26
N LEU A 1057 14.81 -7.70 -55.31
CA LEU A 1057 14.76 -6.26 -55.03
C LEU A 1057 15.27 -5.43 -56.20
N GLU A 1058 16.44 -5.75 -56.78
CA GLU A 1058 16.98 -4.99 -57.93
C GLU A 1058 16.06 -5.07 -59.17
N ALA A 1059 15.30 -6.15 -59.33
CA ALA A 1059 14.31 -6.29 -60.40
C ALA A 1059 12.96 -5.60 -60.08
N GLY A 1060 12.65 -5.36 -58.81
CA GLY A 1060 11.41 -4.75 -58.33
C GLY A 1060 11.50 -3.27 -57.95
N ALA A 1061 12.65 -2.63 -58.17
CA ALA A 1061 12.85 -1.22 -57.86
C ALA A 1061 12.11 -0.30 -58.84
N VAL A 1062 11.38 0.68 -58.31
CA VAL A 1062 10.93 1.86 -59.04
C VAL A 1062 12.14 2.78 -59.22
N ILE A 1063 12.32 3.35 -60.42
CA ILE A 1063 13.51 4.17 -60.75
C ILE A 1063 13.05 5.44 -61.47
N GLU A 1064 13.41 6.58 -60.89
CA GLU A 1064 13.08 7.91 -61.40
C GLU A 1064 14.35 8.71 -61.75
N VAL A 1065 14.20 10.02 -62.03
CA VAL A 1065 15.29 10.88 -62.52
C VAL A 1065 16.18 11.32 -61.35
N GLY A 1066 17.09 10.43 -60.97
CA GLY A 1066 18.05 10.62 -59.88
C GLY A 1066 17.77 9.74 -58.65
N GLU A 1067 16.55 9.23 -58.55
CA GLU A 1067 16.04 8.50 -57.39
C GLU A 1067 15.62 7.06 -57.73
N ALA A 1068 15.43 6.24 -56.70
CA ALA A 1068 14.91 4.87 -56.81
C ALA A 1068 14.32 4.41 -55.48
N HIS A 1069 13.23 3.67 -55.50
CA HIS A 1069 12.53 3.22 -54.28
C HIS A 1069 11.77 1.92 -54.49
N TRP A 1070 11.17 1.41 -53.42
CA TRP A 1070 10.32 0.22 -53.45
C TRP A 1070 8.94 0.56 -52.88
N GLN A 1071 7.95 0.66 -53.77
CA GLN A 1071 6.58 1.05 -53.44
C GLN A 1071 5.85 -0.05 -52.64
N VAL A 1072 5.24 0.30 -51.51
CA VAL A 1072 4.42 -0.60 -50.68
C VAL A 1072 3.19 0.12 -50.12
N ASP A 1073 2.08 0.03 -50.85
CA ASP A 1073 0.83 0.76 -50.60
C ASP A 1073 -0.02 0.22 -49.41
N ARG A 1074 0.48 -0.73 -48.63
CA ARG A 1074 -0.21 -1.34 -47.48
C ARG A 1074 0.76 -1.84 -46.42
N ASN A 1075 0.47 -1.57 -45.15
CA ASN A 1075 1.27 -2.08 -44.04
C ASN A 1075 0.83 -3.52 -43.68
N ASP A 1076 1.40 -4.50 -44.36
CA ASP A 1076 1.20 -5.93 -44.09
C ASP A 1076 1.92 -6.44 -42.80
N LEU A 1077 2.59 -5.56 -42.03
CA LEU A 1077 3.10 -5.88 -40.68
C LEU A 1077 2.07 -5.59 -39.57
N MET A 1078 1.22 -4.57 -39.77
CA MET A 1078 0.19 -4.11 -38.82
C MET A 1078 -1.25 -4.30 -39.30
N GLU A 1079 -1.43 -4.94 -40.47
CA GLU A 1079 -2.71 -5.15 -41.19
C GLU A 1079 -3.52 -3.87 -41.53
N PHE A 1080 -2.86 -2.70 -41.53
CA PHE A 1080 -3.48 -1.38 -41.67
C PHE A 1080 -3.23 -0.73 -43.06
N GLU A 1081 -4.08 0.22 -43.45
CA GLU A 1081 -3.89 1.02 -44.67
C GLU A 1081 -2.86 2.14 -44.40
N GLY A 1082 -1.67 2.03 -45.01
CA GLY A 1082 -0.58 2.99 -44.85
C GLY A 1082 0.57 2.68 -45.78
N ASP A 1083 1.20 3.75 -46.31
CA ASP A 1083 2.39 3.67 -47.15
C ASP A 1083 3.61 3.29 -46.30
N THR A 1084 4.27 2.18 -46.66
CA THR A 1084 5.51 1.70 -46.02
C THR A 1084 6.70 1.65 -46.98
N SER A 1085 6.65 2.46 -48.04
CA SER A 1085 7.70 2.53 -49.06
C SER A 1085 9.04 3.04 -48.49
N ALA A 1086 9.02 3.80 -47.38
CA ALA A 1086 10.21 4.27 -46.69
C ALA A 1086 10.94 3.13 -45.95
N GLU A 1087 10.22 2.33 -45.19
CA GLU A 1087 10.73 1.13 -44.50
C GLU A 1087 11.20 0.11 -45.53
N ALA A 1088 10.38 -0.18 -46.55
CA ALA A 1088 10.72 -1.10 -47.64
C ALA A 1088 12.03 -0.69 -48.32
N THR A 1089 12.17 0.59 -48.67
CA THR A 1089 13.37 1.14 -49.31
C THR A 1089 14.57 1.13 -48.37
N ALA A 1090 14.39 1.43 -47.08
CA ALA A 1090 15.46 1.38 -46.09
C ALA A 1090 16.00 -0.04 -45.85
N TYR A 1091 15.12 -1.04 -45.70
CA TYR A 1091 15.52 -2.44 -45.55
C TYR A 1091 16.08 -3.01 -46.86
N ALA A 1092 15.60 -2.57 -48.03
CA ALA A 1092 16.18 -2.92 -49.32
C ALA A 1092 17.61 -2.35 -49.47
N VAL A 1093 17.82 -1.07 -49.18
CA VAL A 1093 19.16 -0.43 -49.12
C VAL A 1093 20.07 -1.18 -48.17
N LYS A 1094 19.56 -1.62 -47.01
CA LYS A 1094 20.31 -2.38 -46.01
C LYS A 1094 20.80 -3.74 -46.54
N LEU A 1095 19.91 -4.51 -47.17
CA LEU A 1095 20.26 -5.82 -47.74
C LEU A 1095 21.22 -5.67 -48.92
N LEU A 1096 20.92 -4.75 -49.84
CA LEU A 1096 21.75 -4.48 -51.02
C LEU A 1096 23.13 -3.94 -50.64
N THR A 1097 23.27 -3.12 -49.60
CA THR A 1097 24.60 -2.68 -49.14
C THR A 1097 25.45 -3.86 -48.65
N ARG A 1098 24.85 -4.85 -48.00
CA ARG A 1098 25.57 -6.00 -47.41
C ARG A 1098 25.97 -7.07 -48.44
N LEU A 1099 25.25 -7.19 -49.55
CA LEU A 1099 25.49 -8.19 -50.61
C LEU A 1099 26.06 -7.58 -51.89
N ARG A 1100 25.52 -6.43 -52.32
CA ARG A 1100 25.81 -5.77 -53.60
C ARG A 1100 26.16 -4.28 -53.40
N PRO A 1101 27.22 -3.96 -52.63
CA PRO A 1101 27.61 -2.57 -52.31
C PRO A 1101 27.96 -1.70 -53.54
N ALA A 1102 28.11 -2.31 -54.73
CA ALA A 1102 28.32 -1.61 -55.99
C ALA A 1102 27.03 -1.36 -56.80
N SER A 1103 25.84 -1.67 -56.24
CA SER A 1103 24.57 -1.49 -56.94
C SER A 1103 24.25 -0.01 -57.21
N PRO A 1104 23.94 0.39 -58.45
CA PRO A 1104 23.66 1.79 -58.81
C PRO A 1104 22.33 2.32 -58.24
N LEU A 1105 21.55 1.47 -57.57
CA LEU A 1105 20.32 1.85 -56.87
C LEU A 1105 20.60 2.44 -55.48
N LEU A 1106 21.70 2.05 -54.83
CA LEU A 1106 22.01 2.45 -53.44
C LEU A 1106 22.05 3.97 -53.21
N PRO A 1107 22.84 4.78 -53.96
CA PRO A 1107 22.87 6.23 -53.75
C PRO A 1107 21.54 6.90 -54.15
N LYS A 1108 20.82 6.35 -55.13
CA LYS A 1108 19.51 6.85 -55.56
C LYS A 1108 18.43 6.64 -54.50
N ALA A 1109 18.45 5.50 -53.82
CA ALA A 1109 17.51 5.17 -52.75
C ALA A 1109 17.85 5.89 -51.43
N ALA A 1110 19.14 6.09 -51.14
CA ALA A 1110 19.56 6.97 -50.05
C ALA A 1110 19.07 8.43 -50.27
N LEU A 1111 19.12 8.91 -51.52
CA LEU A 1111 18.59 10.23 -51.89
C LEU A 1111 17.06 10.30 -51.80
N TRP A 1112 16.35 9.31 -52.35
CA TRP A 1112 14.89 9.24 -52.30
C TRP A 1112 14.38 9.29 -50.85
N LEU A 1113 14.94 8.47 -49.96
CA LEU A 1113 14.59 8.45 -48.53
C LEU A 1113 14.73 9.83 -47.89
N VAL A 1114 15.80 10.55 -48.20
CA VAL A 1114 16.05 11.91 -47.68
C VAL A 1114 15.08 12.94 -48.24
N ASN A 1115 14.75 12.86 -49.52
CA ASN A 1115 13.84 13.79 -50.18
C ASN A 1115 12.36 13.53 -49.84
N HIS A 1116 12.02 12.34 -49.33
CA HIS A 1116 10.66 11.94 -48.94
C HIS A 1116 10.43 11.95 -47.41
N ARG A 1117 11.14 12.81 -46.66
CA ARG A 1117 10.75 13.18 -45.29
C ARG A 1117 9.56 14.15 -45.30
N ASP A 1118 8.43 13.70 -44.77
CA ASP A 1118 7.15 14.42 -44.68
C ASP A 1118 7.01 15.29 -43.41
N GLN A 1119 7.76 14.98 -42.34
CA GLN A 1119 7.77 15.73 -41.08
C GLN A 1119 9.00 16.63 -40.89
N GLY A 1120 9.88 16.73 -41.90
CA GLY A 1120 11.01 17.66 -41.95
C GLY A 1120 12.32 16.97 -41.57
N ASP A 1121 12.61 16.88 -40.27
CA ASP A 1121 13.76 16.12 -39.74
C ASP A 1121 13.51 14.61 -39.74
N TYR A 1122 12.25 14.18 -39.77
CA TYR A 1122 11.84 12.78 -39.62
C TYR A 1122 10.73 12.39 -40.63
N TRP A 1123 10.35 11.11 -40.60
CA TRP A 1123 9.34 10.49 -41.46
C TRP A 1123 8.01 10.30 -40.70
N CYS A 1124 7.01 9.61 -41.27
CA CYS A 1124 5.62 9.73 -40.81
C CYS A 1124 5.36 9.23 -39.36
N SER A 1125 6.25 8.39 -38.83
CA SER A 1125 6.17 7.85 -37.47
C SER A 1125 7.55 7.69 -36.83
N THR A 1126 7.54 7.49 -35.51
CA THR A 1126 8.70 7.11 -34.69
C THR A 1126 9.31 5.78 -35.16
N GLU A 1127 8.48 4.79 -35.50
CA GLU A 1127 8.88 3.51 -36.10
C GLU A 1127 9.58 3.72 -37.46
N GLN A 1128 8.91 4.37 -38.41
CA GLN A 1128 9.39 4.58 -39.78
C GLN A 1128 10.75 5.31 -39.76
N THR A 1129 10.85 6.36 -38.95
CA THR A 1129 12.09 7.14 -38.78
C THR A 1129 13.21 6.26 -38.20
N ALA A 1130 12.94 5.44 -37.17
CA ALA A 1130 13.93 4.52 -36.61
C ALA A 1130 14.41 3.48 -37.65
N MET A 1131 13.49 2.95 -38.47
CA MET A 1131 13.78 1.98 -39.51
C MET A 1131 14.58 2.57 -40.68
N VAL A 1132 14.27 3.80 -41.12
CA VAL A 1132 15.03 4.48 -42.18
C VAL A 1132 16.47 4.74 -41.75
N ILE A 1133 16.68 5.26 -40.54
CA ILE A 1133 18.02 5.46 -39.97
C ILE A 1133 18.78 4.11 -39.88
N PHE A 1134 18.12 3.05 -39.40
CA PHE A 1134 18.74 1.73 -39.30
C PHE A 1134 19.11 1.14 -40.66
N GLY A 1135 18.32 1.39 -41.72
CA GLY A 1135 18.66 1.02 -43.09
C GLY A 1135 19.87 1.77 -43.63
N LEU A 1136 19.81 3.11 -43.58
CA LEU A 1136 20.87 4.01 -44.08
C LEU A 1136 22.21 3.84 -43.36
N THR A 1137 22.23 3.42 -42.09
CA THR A 1137 23.46 3.28 -41.29
C THR A 1137 24.51 2.37 -41.95
N ASP A 1138 24.09 1.27 -42.59
CA ASP A 1138 25.04 0.39 -43.29
C ASP A 1138 25.55 1.04 -44.59
N TYR A 1139 24.66 1.71 -45.35
CA TYR A 1139 25.00 2.43 -46.58
C TYR A 1139 26.03 3.54 -46.32
N LEU A 1140 25.79 4.42 -45.34
CA LEU A 1140 26.69 5.54 -45.03
C LEU A 1140 28.11 5.09 -44.63
N LYS A 1141 28.20 3.93 -43.96
CA LYS A 1141 29.46 3.31 -43.57
C LYS A 1141 30.21 2.71 -44.78
N ALA A 1142 29.50 2.32 -45.83
CA ALA A 1142 30.05 1.77 -47.07
C ALA A 1142 30.37 2.84 -48.14
N SER A 1143 29.53 3.87 -48.26
CA SER A 1143 29.68 4.95 -49.26
C SER A 1143 30.79 5.95 -48.90
N GLY A 1144 31.09 6.11 -47.61
CA GLY A 1144 32.12 7.03 -47.13
C GLY A 1144 31.67 8.48 -46.94
N GLU A 1145 30.38 8.79 -47.14
CA GLU A 1145 29.81 10.15 -46.96
C GLU A 1145 30.06 10.80 -45.59
N LEU A 1146 30.39 9.98 -44.58
CA LEU A 1146 30.76 10.41 -43.23
C LEU A 1146 32.21 10.93 -43.12
N LYS A 1147 32.96 10.94 -44.23
CA LYS A 1147 34.26 11.59 -44.40
C LYS A 1147 34.22 12.49 -45.65
N PRO A 1148 33.42 13.57 -45.65
CA PRO A 1148 33.34 14.48 -46.79
C PRO A 1148 34.71 15.11 -47.04
N ASP A 1149 35.23 14.93 -48.25
CA ASP A 1149 36.46 15.60 -48.72
C ASP A 1149 36.09 17.01 -49.20
N PHE A 1150 36.08 17.97 -48.26
CA PHE A 1150 35.75 19.37 -48.51
C PHE A 1150 36.93 20.10 -49.18
N HIS A 1151 37.15 19.80 -50.46
CA HIS A 1151 38.27 20.31 -51.26
C HIS A 1151 37.85 21.26 -52.39
#